data_AF-A0A1H4EC00-F1
#
_entry.id   AF-A0A1H4EC00-F1
#
_cell.length_a   1.000
_cell.length_b   1.000
_cell.length_c   1.000
_cell.angle_alpha   90.00
_cell.angle_beta   90.00
_cell.angle_gamma   90.00
#
_symmetry.space_group_name_H-M   'P 1'
#
loop_
_entity.id
_entity.type
_entity.pdbx_description
1 polymer ?
#
loop_
_entity_poly.entity_id
_entity_poly.type
_entity_poly.pdbx_seq_one_letter_code
_entity_poly.pdbx_strand_id
1 'polypeptide(L)'
;MKKIVSILLVAVLLLGSLAGCGGGGGKSDAATLSPEATGVALSNGVSVELGDYVLDGETELTVAKQPVEENKDEGYKIEAYDFKLGDMTELSDFITLRIPYDTAYCEDGQDPAKCVGAKYKNETTGEWEDVLFEVNAATKELVIYTDHLSTFGAFHVRNEGQRSAKIINIYADVTGIDQQEAMETLREYVAGGGADGEEAAGLAARLLTGYNGFLGGATGAAGEAGFATDLTGTILNMASLGSPTFDTALADSAYKKMNKLGKVAAAVKIGAVMLSTEKTDADTLGLYKDTAMLALSSAESAAWGLAASGLFIFDYTISSLFEQGMAMKMDKIDEVYVYFNDQFSGTLDGGNGWKARSLKDWRQVLIDITEANPNEADAKAAIEAEIDRYARYFWTLGDMEKAAVVTDIKDKSNKGSVTVPDPTQAEIETLVGAYKAQLYERLYPVTQSVSVYMQRKAEAAYLTALNEVKAFFNQTITFNIVEDVPDGEKSQYDGYALRFAPLSENAVKESWSGTMKGAGGASTKFTLLGYVQAGCPKELQLFKPGDDPESDEPELTLGFKLSAPVTEVKLGGLPLEELLGTYSATFTFEDESDTYNFTFMYYEGQLVFKPESDDFGTAFLLVPGPYEYNPSTATATCEAANDVWSLSAHVSFISDGGTVRFSSDNTLEDIEEGRTVTTYGKGTKID
;
A
#
# COMPACT_ATOMS: atom_id res chain seq x y z
N MET A 1 37.66 8.16 -46.23
CA MET A 1 38.63 7.74 -45.19
C MET A 1 39.08 8.97 -44.41
N LYS A 2 39.10 8.90 -43.07
CA LYS A 2 39.98 9.61 -42.08
C LYS A 2 40.45 11.06 -42.41
N LYS A 3 40.35 12.08 -41.55
CA LYS A 3 40.00 12.19 -40.11
C LYS A 3 39.74 13.69 -39.75
N ILE A 4 38.80 13.94 -38.84
CA ILE A 4 38.86 14.81 -37.63
C ILE A 4 39.84 16.02 -37.65
N VAL A 5 39.34 17.26 -37.52
CA VAL A 5 39.39 18.10 -36.29
C VAL A 5 38.31 19.19 -36.38
N SER A 6 37.34 19.18 -35.46
CA SER A 6 36.54 20.36 -35.09
C SER A 6 36.70 20.58 -33.59
N ILE A 7 37.08 21.79 -33.19
CA ILE A 7 37.29 22.17 -31.79
C ILE A 7 35.96 22.67 -31.23
N LEU A 8 35.41 21.96 -30.25
CA LEU A 8 34.28 22.42 -29.44
C LEU A 8 34.80 23.44 -28.42
N LEU A 9 34.30 24.67 -28.48
CA LEU A 9 34.68 25.75 -27.59
C LEU A 9 33.68 25.82 -26.43
N VAL A 10 33.96 25.12 -25.33
CA VAL A 10 33.17 25.23 -24.09
C VAL A 10 33.54 26.52 -23.38
N ALA A 11 32.69 27.55 -23.51
CA ALA A 11 32.84 28.81 -22.81
C ALA A 11 32.00 28.81 -21.53
N VAL A 12 32.58 28.34 -20.42
CA VAL A 12 32.00 28.52 -19.08
C VAL A 12 32.07 30.00 -18.70
N LEU A 13 30.94 30.70 -18.78
CA LEU A 13 30.83 32.09 -18.35
C LEU A 13 30.44 32.18 -16.87
N LEU A 14 31.46 32.16 -16.02
CA LEU A 14 31.37 32.62 -14.63
C LEU A 14 31.03 34.12 -14.60
N LEU A 15 29.80 34.48 -14.24
CA LEU A 15 29.45 35.82 -13.76
C LEU A 15 28.65 35.73 -12.47
N GLY A 16 29.34 35.94 -11.34
CA GLY A 16 28.74 35.96 -10.02
C GLY A 16 28.22 37.35 -9.63
N SER A 17 27.13 37.33 -8.85
CA SER A 17 26.77 38.29 -7.80
C SER A 17 26.73 39.79 -8.11
N LEU A 18 25.52 40.38 -8.05
CA LEU A 18 25.30 41.72 -7.47
C LEU A 18 23.95 41.75 -6.72
N ALA A 19 23.98 42.25 -5.47
CA ALA A 19 22.92 42.41 -4.46
C ALA A 19 21.47 42.69 -4.97
N GLY A 20 20.38 42.32 -4.28
CA GLY A 20 20.18 41.80 -2.91
C GLY A 20 18.72 42.09 -2.46
N CYS A 21 18.24 41.98 -1.20
CA CYS A 21 18.82 41.64 0.11
C CYS A 21 17.67 41.30 1.10
N GLY A 22 17.87 40.35 2.04
CA GLY A 22 17.05 40.20 3.27
C GLY A 22 16.23 38.91 3.42
N GLY A 23 16.70 38.00 4.27
CA GLY A 23 16.03 36.73 4.61
C GLY A 23 17.05 35.60 4.74
N GLY A 24 16.99 34.82 5.82
CA GLY A 24 17.94 33.75 6.10
C GLY A 24 17.69 32.49 5.26
N GLY A 25 17.90 32.57 3.95
CA GLY A 25 17.90 31.42 3.05
C GLY A 25 19.26 30.72 3.02
N GLY A 26 19.26 29.39 2.88
CA GLY A 26 20.49 28.64 2.60
C GLY A 26 21.05 28.96 1.21
N LYS A 27 22.23 28.42 0.89
CA LYS A 27 22.83 28.64 -0.43
C LYS A 27 21.93 28.03 -1.52
N SER A 28 21.51 28.89 -2.46
CA SER A 28 20.80 28.53 -3.67
C SER A 28 21.77 28.43 -4.84
N ASP A 29 21.83 27.26 -5.48
CA ASP A 29 22.48 27.08 -6.77
C ASP A 29 21.41 27.22 -7.88
N ALA A 30 21.80 27.69 -9.06
CA ALA A 30 20.89 27.88 -10.19
C ALA A 30 21.57 27.50 -11.52
N ALA A 31 20.77 27.05 -12.49
CA ALA A 31 21.21 26.68 -13.83
C ALA A 31 20.07 26.87 -14.85
N THR A 32 20.42 27.10 -16.11
CA THR A 32 19.44 27.09 -17.21
C THR A 32 19.47 25.71 -17.87
N LEU A 33 18.28 25.12 -18.06
CA LEU A 33 18.06 23.87 -18.77
C LEU A 33 17.27 24.15 -20.06
N SER A 34 17.42 23.30 -21.07
CA SER A 34 16.69 23.40 -22.34
C SER A 34 16.31 22.00 -22.87
N PRO A 35 15.48 21.89 -23.92
CA PRO A 35 15.18 20.60 -24.57
C PRO A 35 16.42 19.87 -25.11
N GLU A 36 17.52 20.58 -25.38
CA GLU A 36 18.81 20.04 -25.83
C GLU A 36 19.82 19.82 -24.69
N ALA A 37 19.51 20.29 -23.49
CA ALA A 37 20.35 20.25 -22.29
C ALA A 37 19.46 20.06 -21.05
N THR A 38 18.96 18.83 -20.89
CA THR A 38 17.95 18.43 -19.90
C THR A 38 18.50 18.15 -18.50
N GLY A 39 19.82 18.00 -18.37
CA GLY A 39 20.49 17.62 -17.13
C GLY A 39 21.61 18.56 -16.69
N VAL A 40 21.78 18.69 -15.36
CA VAL A 40 22.84 19.51 -14.74
C VAL A 40 23.31 18.91 -13.40
N ALA A 41 24.62 19.03 -13.13
CA ALA A 41 25.20 18.81 -11.80
C ALA A 41 25.60 20.15 -11.18
N LEU A 42 25.14 20.42 -9.97
CA LEU A 42 25.29 21.68 -9.24
C LEU A 42 26.44 21.62 -8.23
N SER A 43 26.94 22.79 -7.82
CA SER A 43 28.09 22.88 -6.91
C SER A 43 27.82 22.44 -5.47
N ASN A 44 26.55 22.39 -5.08
CA ASN A 44 26.06 21.84 -3.82
C ASN A 44 26.03 20.29 -3.78
N GLY A 45 26.42 19.61 -4.86
CA GLY A 45 26.44 18.15 -4.97
C GLY A 45 25.12 17.52 -5.42
N VAL A 46 24.09 18.32 -5.72
CA VAL A 46 22.83 17.86 -6.31
C VAL A 46 22.97 17.76 -7.82
N SER A 47 22.35 16.76 -8.45
CA SER A 47 22.13 16.77 -9.91
C SER A 47 20.66 16.56 -10.26
N VAL A 48 20.22 17.15 -11.36
CA VAL A 48 18.86 17.03 -11.90
C VAL A 48 18.96 16.55 -13.34
N GLU A 49 18.05 15.65 -13.74
CA GLU A 49 17.85 15.22 -15.12
C GLU A 49 16.35 15.24 -15.42
N LEU A 50 15.93 16.09 -16.36
CA LEU A 50 14.52 16.28 -16.70
C LEU A 50 14.01 15.31 -17.78
N GLY A 51 14.89 14.80 -18.64
CA GLY A 51 14.50 14.05 -19.83
C GLY A 51 13.88 14.90 -20.95
N ASP A 52 13.79 14.29 -22.14
CA ASP A 52 13.59 14.97 -23.43
C ASP A 52 12.24 15.70 -23.60
N TYR A 53 11.26 15.44 -22.73
CA TYR A 53 9.85 15.81 -22.96
C TYR A 53 9.26 16.80 -21.94
N VAL A 54 10.04 17.28 -20.95
CA VAL A 54 9.53 18.22 -19.93
C VAL A 54 9.49 19.66 -20.45
N LEU A 55 10.58 20.15 -21.04
CA LEU A 55 10.70 21.56 -21.45
C LEU A 55 10.24 21.82 -22.89
N ASP A 56 9.72 23.02 -23.14
CA ASP A 56 9.42 23.55 -24.50
C ASP A 56 10.43 24.63 -24.93
N GLY A 57 11.38 24.99 -24.06
CA GLY A 57 12.38 26.04 -24.27
C GLY A 57 13.27 26.20 -23.04
N GLU A 58 14.17 27.20 -23.07
CA GLU A 58 15.08 27.49 -21.96
C GLU A 58 14.31 27.89 -20.69
N THR A 59 14.59 27.21 -19.58
CA THR A 59 13.95 27.43 -18.27
C THR A 59 14.99 27.43 -17.15
N GLU A 60 14.84 28.29 -16.14
CA GLU A 60 15.73 28.36 -14.98
C GLU A 60 15.35 27.31 -13.92
N LEU A 61 16.28 26.43 -13.58
CA LEU A 61 16.27 25.57 -12.41
C LEU A 61 16.94 26.30 -11.24
N THR A 62 16.31 26.31 -10.07
CA THR A 62 16.93 26.72 -8.80
C THR A 62 16.82 25.62 -7.76
N VAL A 63 17.89 25.43 -6.97
CA VAL A 63 17.97 24.44 -5.90
C VAL A 63 18.55 25.08 -4.64
N ALA A 64 17.73 25.25 -3.60
CA ALA A 64 18.13 25.86 -2.33
C ALA A 64 18.29 24.80 -1.23
N LYS A 65 19.51 24.64 -0.69
CA LYS A 65 19.72 23.76 0.46
C LYS A 65 19.07 24.36 1.70
N GLN A 66 18.18 23.61 2.34
CA GLN A 66 17.46 24.00 3.55
C GLN A 66 18.31 23.83 4.82
N PRO A 67 17.93 24.47 5.93
CA PRO A 67 18.51 24.16 7.25
C PRO A 67 18.35 22.67 7.57
N VAL A 68 19.37 22.07 8.18
CA VAL A 68 19.31 20.68 8.66
C VAL A 68 18.34 20.60 9.83
N GLU A 69 17.38 19.69 9.74
CA GLU A 69 16.44 19.36 10.83
C GLU A 69 17.00 18.12 11.55
N GLU A 70 17.30 18.20 12.84
CA GLU A 70 17.78 17.06 13.63
C GLU A 70 17.07 16.99 15.00
N ASN A 71 16.69 15.78 15.40
CA ASN A 71 16.28 15.48 16.76
C ASN A 71 17.04 14.23 17.23
N LYS A 72 17.96 14.42 18.18
CA LYS A 72 18.85 13.36 18.69
C LYS A 72 18.14 12.40 19.64
N ASP A 73 17.08 12.85 20.30
CA ASP A 73 16.30 12.04 21.24
C ASP A 73 15.28 11.16 20.48
N GLU A 74 14.72 11.67 19.38
CA GLU A 74 13.87 10.89 18.46
C GLU A 74 14.67 10.12 17.40
N GLY A 75 15.96 10.43 17.25
CA GLY A 75 16.93 9.66 16.47
C GLY A 75 16.97 9.93 14.97
N TYR A 76 16.48 11.09 14.51
CA TYR A 76 16.47 11.47 13.09
C TYR A 76 17.32 12.69 12.76
N LYS A 77 17.74 12.75 11.48
CA LYS A 77 18.34 13.90 10.81
C LYS A 77 17.78 13.98 9.39
N ILE A 78 17.50 15.20 8.92
CA ILE A 78 16.98 15.51 7.60
C ILE A 78 17.89 16.54 6.92
N GLU A 79 18.48 16.20 5.78
CA GLU A 79 19.15 17.16 4.90
C GLU A 79 18.30 17.40 3.66
N ALA A 80 17.76 18.61 3.52
CA ALA A 80 16.74 18.92 2.53
C ALA A 80 17.16 19.99 1.51
N TYR A 81 16.54 19.93 0.33
CA TYR A 81 16.79 20.77 -0.83
C TYR A 81 15.45 21.13 -1.48
N ASP A 82 15.19 22.43 -1.68
CA ASP A 82 14.00 22.99 -2.33
C ASP A 82 14.27 23.19 -3.82
N PHE A 83 13.46 22.60 -4.70
CA PHE A 83 13.65 22.58 -6.16
C PHE A 83 12.54 23.36 -6.87
N LYS A 84 12.90 24.25 -7.81
CA LYS A 84 11.96 25.02 -8.64
C LYS A 84 12.45 25.15 -10.07
N LEU A 85 11.56 25.04 -11.05
CA LEU A 85 11.85 25.08 -12.48
C LEU A 85 10.91 26.09 -13.15
N GLY A 86 11.36 27.34 -13.28
CA GLY A 86 10.49 28.45 -13.66
C GLY A 86 9.25 28.53 -12.75
N ASP A 87 8.07 28.66 -13.38
CA ASP A 87 6.76 28.67 -12.71
C ASP A 87 6.08 27.28 -12.68
N MET A 88 6.80 26.18 -12.99
CA MET A 88 6.23 24.82 -13.01
C MET A 88 6.09 24.25 -11.59
N THR A 89 4.96 23.60 -11.31
CA THR A 89 4.68 22.86 -10.06
C THR A 89 4.46 21.36 -10.32
N GLU A 90 3.71 21.04 -11.37
CA GLU A 90 3.47 19.69 -11.89
C GLU A 90 4.24 19.49 -13.21
N LEU A 91 4.72 18.28 -13.48
CA LEU A 91 5.52 17.94 -14.65
C LEU A 91 4.80 16.89 -15.51
N SER A 92 4.95 17.01 -16.84
CA SER A 92 4.38 16.03 -17.79
C SER A 92 5.20 14.73 -17.91
N ASP A 93 6.23 14.56 -17.08
CA ASP A 93 7.08 13.38 -17.05
C ASP A 93 7.75 13.22 -15.67
N PHE A 94 8.23 12.01 -15.38
CA PHE A 94 9.07 11.76 -14.21
C PHE A 94 10.50 12.26 -14.44
N ILE A 95 10.96 13.15 -13.57
CA ILE A 95 12.34 13.63 -13.54
C ILE A 95 13.17 12.87 -12.51
N THR A 96 14.49 12.87 -12.68
CA THR A 96 15.43 12.28 -11.72
C THR A 96 16.17 13.37 -10.95
N LEU A 97 16.05 13.36 -9.63
CA LEU A 97 16.83 14.18 -8.71
C LEU A 97 17.88 13.29 -8.03
N ARG A 98 19.13 13.72 -7.92
CA ARG A 98 20.15 13.05 -7.09
C ARG A 98 20.58 13.98 -5.97
N ILE A 99 20.36 13.58 -4.73
CA ILE A 99 20.77 14.34 -3.54
C ILE A 99 21.81 13.56 -2.74
N PRO A 100 22.88 14.19 -2.24
CA PRO A 100 23.90 13.50 -1.44
C PRO A 100 23.37 13.19 -0.04
N TYR A 101 23.83 12.08 0.55
CA TYR A 101 23.53 11.72 1.95
C TYR A 101 24.78 11.54 2.81
N ASP A 102 24.62 11.68 4.12
CA ASP A 102 25.72 11.61 5.08
C ASP A 102 25.92 10.18 5.61
N THR A 103 27.01 9.52 5.18
CA THR A 103 27.36 8.17 5.65
C THR A 103 27.70 8.09 7.14
N ALA A 104 27.97 9.20 7.84
CA ALA A 104 28.34 9.18 9.26
C ALA A 104 27.17 8.87 10.22
N TYR A 105 25.94 8.80 9.71
CA TYR A 105 24.73 8.47 10.47
C TYR A 105 24.30 7.00 10.32
N CYS A 106 24.99 6.24 9.46
CA CYS A 106 24.90 4.79 9.35
C CYS A 106 25.92 4.13 10.28
N GLU A 107 25.63 2.91 10.74
CA GLU A 107 26.61 2.13 11.50
C GLU A 107 27.76 1.63 10.61
N ASP A 108 28.96 1.44 11.19
CA ASP A 108 30.14 1.03 10.43
C ASP A 108 29.94 -0.34 9.77
N GLY A 109 29.84 -0.36 8.44
CA GLY A 109 29.58 -1.56 7.64
C GLY A 109 28.09 -1.87 7.41
N GLN A 110 27.18 -1.04 7.90
CA GLN A 110 25.75 -1.11 7.57
C GLN A 110 25.53 -0.77 6.09
N ASP A 111 24.62 -1.50 5.46
CA ASP A 111 24.13 -1.18 4.11
C ASP A 111 23.42 0.19 4.10
N PRO A 112 23.86 1.16 3.27
CA PRO A 112 23.23 2.47 3.16
C PRO A 112 21.72 2.44 2.88
N ALA A 113 21.22 1.42 2.17
CA ALA A 113 19.80 1.24 1.91
C ALA A 113 18.96 0.97 3.18
N LYS A 114 19.60 0.65 4.32
CA LYS A 114 18.95 0.38 5.60
C LYS A 114 18.98 1.55 6.59
N CYS A 115 19.82 2.56 6.36
CA CYS A 115 20.00 3.71 7.26
C CYS A 115 19.63 5.07 6.66
N VAL A 116 19.35 5.13 5.36
CA VAL A 116 18.98 6.37 4.64
C VAL A 116 17.74 6.14 3.78
N GLY A 117 16.80 7.09 3.80
CA GLY A 117 15.69 7.13 2.84
C GLY A 117 15.44 8.54 2.29
N ALA A 118 14.65 8.65 1.22
CA ALA A 118 14.19 9.93 0.69
C ALA A 118 12.71 10.21 1.02
N LYS A 119 12.38 11.48 1.22
CA LYS A 119 11.00 11.97 1.34
C LYS A 119 10.84 13.30 0.62
N TYR A 120 9.61 13.65 0.28
CA TYR A 120 9.24 14.98 -0.20
C TYR A 120 8.33 15.67 0.82
N LYS A 121 8.34 17.00 0.85
CA LYS A 121 7.44 17.77 1.70
C LYS A 121 6.18 18.09 0.91
N ASN A 122 5.03 17.61 1.36
CA ASN A 122 3.76 17.98 0.74
C ASN A 122 3.38 19.39 1.23
N GLU A 123 3.33 20.37 0.33
CA GLU A 123 3.03 21.76 0.69
C GLU A 123 1.58 21.95 1.19
N THR A 124 0.66 21.05 0.83
CA THR A 124 -0.75 21.11 1.23
C THR A 124 -0.96 20.60 2.65
N THR A 125 -0.30 19.51 3.05
CA THR A 125 -0.40 18.92 4.40
C THR A 125 0.64 19.51 5.36
N GLY A 126 1.77 19.96 4.84
CA GLY A 126 2.96 20.37 5.60
C GLY A 126 3.83 19.18 6.05
N GLU A 127 3.44 17.95 5.75
CA GLU A 127 4.07 16.71 6.22
C GLU A 127 5.14 16.18 5.26
N TRP A 128 6.00 15.28 5.75
CA TRP A 128 7.05 14.61 4.99
C TRP A 128 6.59 13.22 4.53
N GLU A 129 6.28 13.11 3.24
CA GLU A 129 5.72 11.91 2.61
C GLU A 129 6.80 11.09 1.89
N ASP A 130 6.66 9.76 1.87
CA ASP A 130 7.59 8.87 1.16
C ASP A 130 7.53 9.12 -0.36
N VAL A 131 8.70 9.17 -1.01
CA VAL A 131 8.85 9.35 -2.47
C VAL A 131 9.50 8.10 -3.08
N LEU A 132 9.42 7.93 -4.39
CA LEU A 132 10.13 6.85 -5.09
C LEU A 132 11.63 7.18 -5.16
N PHE A 133 12.50 6.30 -4.64
CA PHE A 133 13.95 6.48 -4.69
C PHE A 133 14.74 5.17 -4.71
N GLU A 134 15.97 5.24 -5.24
CA GLU A 134 17.03 4.24 -5.12
C GLU A 134 18.17 4.78 -4.24
N VAL A 135 18.93 3.91 -3.56
CA VAL A 135 20.13 4.30 -2.80
C VAL A 135 21.40 3.91 -3.57
N ASN A 136 22.13 4.91 -4.10
CA ASN A 136 23.41 4.66 -4.75
C ASN A 136 24.55 4.70 -3.71
N ALA A 137 24.86 3.54 -3.15
CA ALA A 137 25.96 3.36 -2.20
C ALA A 137 27.35 3.71 -2.76
N ALA A 138 27.54 3.64 -4.09
CA ALA A 138 28.84 3.91 -4.72
C ALA A 138 29.13 5.41 -4.87
N THR A 139 28.12 6.22 -5.20
CA THR A 139 28.24 7.69 -5.30
C THR A 139 27.84 8.42 -4.02
N LYS A 140 27.18 7.75 -3.07
CA LYS A 140 26.59 8.30 -1.85
C LYS A 140 25.44 9.28 -2.11
N GLU A 141 24.58 8.89 -3.04
CA GLU A 141 23.42 9.68 -3.49
C GLU A 141 22.12 8.89 -3.29
N LEU A 142 21.06 9.59 -2.91
CA LEU A 142 19.68 9.14 -3.12
C LEU A 142 19.26 9.56 -4.52
N VAL A 143 18.76 8.61 -5.31
CA VAL A 143 18.27 8.84 -6.67
C VAL A 143 16.75 8.83 -6.60
N ILE A 144 16.15 10.01 -6.59
CA ILE A 144 14.71 10.24 -6.42
C ILE A 144 14.07 10.37 -7.80
N TYR A 145 12.92 9.72 -8.00
CA TYR A 145 12.08 9.85 -9.19
C TYR A 145 10.78 10.55 -8.81
N THR A 146 10.42 11.63 -9.49
CA THR A 146 9.25 12.45 -9.15
C THR A 146 8.64 13.15 -10.36
N ASP A 147 7.34 13.37 -10.33
CA ASP A 147 6.52 14.07 -11.33
C ASP A 147 6.14 15.51 -10.90
N HIS A 148 6.66 15.97 -9.77
CA HIS A 148 6.36 17.28 -9.19
C HIS A 148 7.60 17.91 -8.53
N LEU A 149 7.54 19.22 -8.32
CA LEU A 149 8.59 20.00 -7.68
C LEU A 149 8.19 20.40 -6.26
N SER A 150 9.12 20.22 -5.32
CA SER A 150 8.96 20.53 -3.90
C SER A 150 10.32 20.54 -3.20
N THR A 151 10.31 20.65 -1.87
CA THR A 151 11.44 20.31 -1.01
C THR A 151 11.55 18.79 -0.82
N PHE A 152 12.71 18.22 -1.16
CA PHE A 152 13.04 16.81 -0.94
C PHE A 152 14.16 16.67 0.10
N GLY A 153 14.14 15.62 0.91
CA GLY A 153 15.10 15.42 2.01
C GLY A 153 15.61 13.99 2.16
N ALA A 154 16.86 13.87 2.61
CA ALA A 154 17.50 12.62 3.02
C ALA A 154 17.30 12.38 4.53
N PHE A 155 16.73 11.23 4.90
CA PHE A 155 16.29 10.88 6.26
C PHE A 155 17.10 9.73 6.87
N HIS A 156 17.50 9.87 8.13
CA HIS A 156 18.18 8.82 8.92
C HIS A 156 17.26 8.23 10.04
N VAL A 157 17.44 6.95 10.39
CA VAL A 157 16.45 6.11 11.11
C VAL A 157 16.97 5.47 12.42
N ARG A 158 16.13 5.41 13.47
CA ARG A 158 16.34 4.65 14.74
C ARG A 158 15.03 4.18 15.40
N ASN A 159 15.12 3.30 16.42
CA ASN A 159 14.07 2.79 17.36
C ASN A 159 13.48 1.38 17.12
N GLU A 160 14.32 0.36 16.93
CA GLU A 160 13.91 -1.04 16.78
C GLU A 160 13.64 -1.76 18.14
N GLY A 161 12.77 -2.78 18.15
CA GLY A 161 12.58 -3.70 19.29
C GLY A 161 11.66 -3.26 20.43
N GLN A 162 11.12 -2.03 20.41
CA GLN A 162 10.23 -1.51 21.45
C GLN A 162 8.74 -1.65 21.08
N ARG A 163 7.83 -1.64 22.07
CA ARG A 163 6.37 -1.65 21.83
C ARG A 163 5.84 -0.49 20.98
N SER A 164 6.64 0.57 20.86
CA SER A 164 6.40 1.78 20.06
C SER A 164 7.13 1.78 18.71
N ALA A 165 7.71 0.64 18.29
CA ALA A 165 8.40 0.52 17.00
C ALA A 165 7.48 0.94 15.85
N LYS A 166 8.03 1.69 14.89
CA LYS A 166 7.33 2.16 13.69
C LYS A 166 8.21 2.03 12.47
N ILE A 167 7.60 1.69 11.34
CA ILE A 167 8.21 1.87 10.02
C ILE A 167 8.17 3.37 9.71
N ILE A 168 9.33 4.04 9.65
CA ILE A 168 9.36 5.49 9.41
C ILE A 168 9.69 5.86 7.96
N ASN A 169 10.45 5.02 7.25
CA ASN A 169 10.76 5.15 5.82
C ASN A 169 10.35 3.89 5.06
N ILE A 170 10.11 4.03 3.75
CA ILE A 170 9.85 2.92 2.83
C ILE A 170 10.90 2.93 1.72
N TYR A 171 11.45 1.77 1.40
CA TYR A 171 12.21 1.56 0.17
C TYR A 171 11.32 0.81 -0.83
N ALA A 172 11.06 1.42 -1.99
CA ALA A 172 10.13 0.90 -3.01
C ALA A 172 10.88 0.25 -4.18
N ASP A 173 11.91 -0.55 -3.85
CA ASP A 173 12.67 -1.33 -4.82
C ASP A 173 11.91 -2.61 -5.20
N VAL A 174 12.10 -3.05 -6.44
CA VAL A 174 11.54 -4.28 -7.02
C VAL A 174 12.62 -5.18 -7.64
N THR A 175 13.87 -4.72 -7.74
CA THR A 175 14.91 -5.38 -8.54
C THR A 175 15.24 -6.79 -8.06
N GLY A 176 15.21 -7.03 -6.76
CA GLY A 176 15.44 -8.32 -6.10
C GLY A 176 14.17 -9.08 -5.68
N ILE A 177 12.98 -8.66 -6.14
CA ILE A 177 11.84 -9.59 -6.23
C ILE A 177 12.22 -10.68 -7.24
N ASP A 178 12.01 -11.95 -6.93
CA ASP A 178 12.26 -13.03 -7.89
C ASP A 178 11.24 -13.01 -9.03
N GLN A 179 11.71 -13.25 -10.26
CA GLN A 179 10.85 -13.20 -11.45
C GLN A 179 9.87 -14.39 -11.50
N GLN A 180 10.29 -15.58 -11.07
CA GLN A 180 9.41 -16.76 -11.07
C GLN A 180 8.31 -16.61 -10.02
N GLU A 181 8.65 -16.17 -8.80
CA GLU A 181 7.66 -15.91 -7.75
C GLU A 181 6.64 -14.83 -8.16
N ALA A 182 7.10 -13.76 -8.82
CA ALA A 182 6.21 -12.75 -9.39
C ALA A 182 5.27 -13.33 -10.46
N MET A 183 5.79 -14.20 -11.35
CA MET A 183 4.95 -14.90 -12.34
C MET A 183 3.96 -15.88 -11.70
N GLU A 184 4.33 -16.57 -10.62
CA GLU A 184 3.47 -17.51 -9.90
C GLU A 184 2.35 -16.78 -9.15
N THR A 185 2.67 -15.67 -8.47
CA THR A 185 1.70 -14.74 -7.88
C THR A 185 0.64 -14.29 -8.89
N LEU A 186 1.10 -13.89 -10.09
CA LEU A 186 0.22 -13.41 -11.15
C LEU A 186 -0.60 -14.54 -11.80
N ARG A 187 -0.05 -15.76 -11.89
CA ARG A 187 -0.76 -16.96 -12.35
C ARG A 187 -1.89 -17.36 -11.41
N GLU A 188 -1.65 -17.36 -10.09
CA GLU A 188 -2.68 -17.66 -9.09
C GLU A 188 -3.86 -16.69 -9.23
N TYR A 189 -3.56 -15.39 -9.28
CA TYR A 189 -4.54 -14.32 -9.42
C TYR A 189 -5.37 -14.43 -10.72
N VAL A 190 -4.73 -14.79 -11.84
CA VAL A 190 -5.40 -15.11 -13.11
C VAL A 190 -6.31 -16.33 -12.98
N ALA A 191 -5.80 -17.44 -12.44
CA ALA A 191 -6.56 -18.68 -12.29
C ALA A 191 -7.75 -18.54 -11.32
N GLY A 192 -7.61 -17.71 -10.28
CA GLY A 192 -8.65 -17.35 -9.32
C GLY A 192 -9.66 -16.32 -9.82
N GLY A 193 -9.55 -15.84 -11.06
CA GLY A 193 -10.50 -14.87 -11.64
C GLY A 193 -10.49 -13.50 -10.93
N GLY A 194 -9.33 -13.09 -10.40
CA GLY A 194 -9.17 -11.81 -9.70
C GLY A 194 -9.38 -11.88 -8.18
N ALA A 195 -9.56 -13.09 -7.62
CA ALA A 195 -9.65 -13.29 -6.18
C ALA A 195 -8.32 -12.98 -5.44
N ASP A 196 -8.40 -12.80 -4.13
CA ASP A 196 -7.22 -12.85 -3.25
C ASP A 196 -6.70 -14.28 -3.10
N GLY A 197 -5.38 -14.45 -3.01
CA GLY A 197 -4.68 -15.74 -2.98
C GLY A 197 -3.48 -15.77 -2.02
N GLU A 198 -2.91 -16.96 -1.86
CA GLU A 198 -1.83 -17.24 -0.91
C GLU A 198 -0.47 -16.77 -1.43
N GLU A 199 -0.21 -16.84 -2.75
CA GLU A 199 1.07 -16.43 -3.34
C GLU A 199 1.28 -14.92 -3.23
N ALA A 200 0.21 -14.14 -3.45
CA ALA A 200 0.25 -12.69 -3.28
C ALA A 200 0.50 -12.28 -1.82
N ALA A 201 -0.19 -12.91 -0.86
CA ALA A 201 0.05 -12.68 0.55
C ALA A 201 1.47 -13.09 0.98
N GLY A 202 1.98 -14.22 0.45
CA GLY A 202 3.33 -14.73 0.68
C GLY A 202 4.43 -13.83 0.12
N LEU A 203 4.26 -13.33 -1.11
CA LEU A 203 5.18 -12.39 -1.72
C LEU A 203 5.25 -11.08 -0.90
N ALA A 204 4.11 -10.55 -0.48
CA ALA A 204 4.06 -9.37 0.39
C ALA A 204 4.74 -9.61 1.75
N ALA A 205 4.48 -10.75 2.41
CA ALA A 205 5.13 -11.11 3.66
C ALA A 205 6.67 -11.16 3.51
N ARG A 206 7.17 -11.79 2.44
CA ARG A 206 8.60 -11.89 2.11
C ARG A 206 9.23 -10.54 1.77
N LEU A 207 8.51 -9.65 1.09
CA LEU A 207 8.94 -8.28 0.80
C LEU A 207 9.16 -7.45 2.07
N LEU A 208 8.25 -7.56 3.04
CA LEU A 208 8.31 -6.82 4.30
C LEU A 208 9.44 -7.28 5.22
N THR A 209 9.75 -8.58 5.22
CA THR A 209 10.79 -9.17 6.08
C THR A 209 12.19 -9.15 5.46
N GLY A 210 12.31 -9.52 4.17
CA GLY A 210 13.59 -9.75 3.52
C GLY A 210 14.09 -8.61 2.64
N TYR A 211 13.20 -7.83 2.01
CA TYR A 211 13.59 -6.97 0.89
C TYR A 211 13.57 -5.47 1.20
N ASN A 212 12.45 -4.94 1.70
CA ASN A 212 12.23 -3.48 1.75
C ASN A 212 12.73 -2.79 3.04
N GLY A 213 13.52 -3.47 3.88
CA GLY A 213 14.00 -2.96 5.18
C GLY A 213 12.91 -2.73 6.24
N PHE A 214 11.64 -2.75 5.84
CA PHE A 214 10.41 -2.47 6.59
C PHE A 214 10.37 -3.10 7.98
N LEU A 215 10.75 -4.37 8.07
CA LEU A 215 10.87 -5.14 9.31
C LEU A 215 12.29 -5.69 9.53
N GLY A 216 13.20 -5.45 8.58
CA GLY A 216 14.55 -6.01 8.53
C GLY A 216 15.49 -5.53 9.63
N GLY A 217 15.16 -4.42 10.31
CA GLY A 217 15.91 -3.95 11.48
C GLY A 217 16.06 -5.01 12.58
N ALA A 218 14.99 -5.76 12.84
CA ALA A 218 14.99 -6.86 13.82
C ALA A 218 15.90 -8.07 13.43
N THR A 219 16.59 -8.03 12.29
CA THR A 219 17.65 -8.98 11.90
C THR A 219 19.08 -8.49 12.19
N GLY A 220 19.25 -7.23 12.63
CA GLY A 220 20.57 -6.61 12.80
C GLY A 220 21.30 -7.00 14.09
N ALA A 221 20.56 -7.33 15.15
CA ALA A 221 21.13 -7.60 16.49
C ALA A 221 21.49 -9.08 16.74
N ALA A 222 20.89 -10.01 16.02
CA ALA A 222 21.13 -11.45 16.14
C ALA A 222 21.35 -12.06 14.75
N GLY A 223 22.52 -12.64 14.52
CA GLY A 223 22.95 -13.21 13.24
C GLY A 223 22.29 -14.54 12.89
N GLU A 224 20.97 -14.66 13.05
CA GLU A 224 20.22 -15.88 12.82
C GLU A 224 19.18 -15.72 11.70
N ALA A 225 19.32 -16.56 10.66
CA ALA A 225 18.36 -16.66 9.57
C ALA A 225 16.95 -17.11 10.02
N GLY A 226 16.80 -17.58 11.26
CA GLY A 226 15.53 -18.08 11.82
C GLY A 226 14.48 -16.99 12.02
N PHE A 227 14.86 -15.79 12.46
CA PHE A 227 13.87 -14.74 12.76
C PHE A 227 13.18 -14.19 11.51
N ALA A 228 13.90 -14.02 10.40
CA ALA A 228 13.29 -13.58 9.13
C ALA A 228 12.26 -14.61 8.60
N THR A 229 12.54 -15.91 8.75
CA THR A 229 11.59 -16.97 8.38
C THR A 229 10.37 -17.03 9.32
N ASP A 230 10.57 -16.90 10.62
CA ASP A 230 9.48 -16.95 11.61
C ASP A 230 8.58 -15.71 11.54
N LEU A 231 9.16 -14.53 11.32
CA LEU A 231 8.41 -13.29 11.11
C LEU A 231 7.58 -13.34 9.80
N THR A 232 8.11 -13.96 8.74
CA THR A 232 7.35 -14.17 7.49
C THR A 232 6.14 -15.07 7.74
N GLY A 233 6.34 -16.18 8.48
CA GLY A 233 5.24 -17.04 8.94
C GLY A 233 4.25 -16.32 9.86
N THR A 234 4.72 -15.41 10.71
CA THR A 234 3.88 -14.60 11.60
C THR A 234 2.99 -13.62 10.83
N ILE A 235 3.51 -12.96 9.79
CA ILE A 235 2.72 -12.08 8.91
C ILE A 235 1.68 -12.90 8.13
N LEU A 236 2.06 -14.08 7.62
CA LEU A 236 1.15 -15.00 6.96
C LEU A 236 0.03 -15.49 7.90
N ASN A 237 0.34 -15.81 9.15
CA ASN A 237 -0.64 -16.21 10.18
C ASN A 237 -1.56 -15.07 10.65
N MET A 238 -1.16 -13.80 10.45
CA MET A 238 -2.02 -12.63 10.64
C MET A 238 -2.90 -12.38 9.42
N ALA A 239 -2.36 -12.62 8.22
CA ALA A 239 -3.06 -12.54 6.95
C ALA A 239 -3.96 -13.77 6.66
N SER A 240 -4.04 -14.77 7.53
CA SER A 240 -4.87 -15.96 7.30
C SER A 240 -6.29 -15.80 7.85
N LEU A 241 -7.27 -16.26 7.06
CA LEU A 241 -8.67 -16.29 7.48
C LEU A 241 -8.84 -17.25 8.66
N GLY A 242 -9.48 -16.76 9.73
CA GLY A 242 -9.73 -17.54 10.94
C GLY A 242 -8.58 -17.58 11.96
N SER A 243 -7.61 -16.66 11.86
CA SER A 243 -6.46 -16.58 12.77
C SER A 243 -6.86 -16.71 14.27
N PRO A 244 -6.17 -17.54 15.07
CA PRO A 244 -6.47 -17.72 16.49
C PRO A 244 -6.03 -16.51 17.34
N THR A 245 -5.09 -15.69 16.85
CA THR A 245 -4.45 -14.60 17.61
C THR A 245 -5.07 -13.23 17.36
N PHE A 246 -5.61 -13.00 16.16
CA PHE A 246 -6.23 -11.73 15.75
C PHE A 246 -7.74 -11.89 15.62
N ASP A 247 -8.49 -10.80 15.80
CA ASP A 247 -9.90 -10.79 15.42
C ASP A 247 -10.09 -10.88 13.90
N THR A 248 -11.30 -11.24 13.48
CA THR A 248 -11.62 -11.48 12.07
C THR A 248 -11.47 -10.22 11.20
N ALA A 249 -11.72 -9.02 11.74
CA ALA A 249 -11.67 -7.77 10.98
C ALA A 249 -10.22 -7.30 10.77
N LEU A 250 -9.36 -7.46 11.79
CA LEU A 250 -7.94 -7.16 11.72
C LEU A 250 -7.21 -8.16 10.80
N ALA A 251 -7.57 -9.45 10.87
CA ALA A 251 -7.03 -10.47 9.97
C ALA A 251 -7.46 -10.27 8.50
N ASP A 252 -8.75 -9.98 8.24
CA ASP A 252 -9.26 -9.64 6.90
C ASP A 252 -8.59 -8.37 6.33
N SER A 253 -8.39 -7.35 7.18
CA SER A 253 -7.66 -6.14 6.80
C SER A 253 -6.19 -6.42 6.45
N ALA A 254 -5.51 -7.28 7.21
CA ALA A 254 -4.17 -7.73 6.91
C ALA A 254 -4.14 -8.49 5.56
N TYR A 255 -5.02 -9.49 5.39
CA TYR A 255 -5.07 -10.33 4.18
C TYR A 255 -5.19 -9.52 2.91
N LYS A 256 -6.16 -8.59 2.86
CA LYS A 256 -6.40 -7.71 1.70
C LYS A 256 -5.21 -6.80 1.41
N LYS A 257 -4.61 -6.20 2.45
CA LYS A 257 -3.44 -5.32 2.30
C LYS A 257 -2.20 -6.07 1.82
N MET A 258 -1.96 -7.29 2.33
CA MET A 258 -0.88 -8.14 1.83
C MET A 258 -1.14 -8.58 0.38
N ASN A 259 -2.36 -9.02 0.06
CA ASN A 259 -2.73 -9.40 -1.30
C ASN A 259 -2.51 -8.26 -2.30
N LYS A 260 -3.02 -7.07 -1.99
CA LYS A 260 -2.81 -5.88 -2.81
C LYS A 260 -1.33 -5.56 -2.98
N LEU A 261 -0.55 -5.57 -1.90
CA LEU A 261 0.90 -5.33 -1.99
C LEU A 261 1.60 -6.36 -2.90
N GLY A 262 1.33 -7.65 -2.73
CA GLY A 262 1.95 -8.72 -3.53
C GLY A 262 1.57 -8.65 -5.01
N LYS A 263 0.28 -8.48 -5.31
CA LYS A 263 -0.23 -8.30 -6.69
C LYS A 263 0.43 -7.11 -7.39
N VAL A 264 0.52 -5.97 -6.70
CA VAL A 264 1.15 -4.76 -7.24
C VAL A 264 2.65 -4.98 -7.44
N ALA A 265 3.36 -5.50 -6.44
CA ALA A 265 4.80 -5.74 -6.51
C ALA A 265 5.19 -6.71 -7.64
N ALA A 266 4.43 -7.79 -7.80
CA ALA A 266 4.62 -8.74 -8.90
C ALA A 266 4.42 -8.07 -10.27
N ALA A 267 3.35 -7.29 -10.45
CA ALA A 267 3.10 -6.57 -11.69
C ALA A 267 4.24 -5.59 -12.06
N VAL A 268 4.72 -4.80 -11.09
CA VAL A 268 5.83 -3.86 -11.29
C VAL A 268 7.15 -4.58 -11.60
N LYS A 269 7.41 -5.73 -10.96
CA LYS A 269 8.58 -6.57 -11.26
C LYS A 269 8.57 -7.09 -12.69
N ILE A 270 7.45 -7.68 -13.13
CA ILE A 270 7.32 -8.19 -14.50
C ILE A 270 7.43 -7.05 -15.52
N GLY A 271 6.85 -5.90 -15.21
CA GLY A 271 7.01 -4.67 -15.98
C GLY A 271 8.46 -4.25 -16.20
N ALA A 272 9.24 -4.15 -15.11
CA ALA A 272 10.66 -3.85 -15.18
C ALA A 272 11.46 -4.88 -15.99
N VAL A 273 11.12 -6.17 -15.89
CA VAL A 273 11.75 -7.23 -16.70
C VAL A 273 11.49 -7.01 -18.18
N MET A 274 10.25 -6.73 -18.60
CA MET A 274 9.90 -6.50 -20.00
C MET A 274 10.69 -5.35 -20.63
N LEU A 275 10.91 -4.25 -19.90
CA LEU A 275 11.72 -3.13 -20.37
C LEU A 275 13.23 -3.42 -20.44
N SER A 276 13.71 -4.46 -19.73
CA SER A 276 15.14 -4.76 -19.60
C SER A 276 15.69 -5.77 -20.63
N THR A 277 14.82 -6.53 -21.31
CA THR A 277 15.23 -7.64 -22.17
C THR A 277 14.90 -7.40 -23.65
N GLU A 278 15.86 -7.70 -24.55
CA GLU A 278 15.54 -7.91 -25.96
C GLU A 278 14.68 -9.18 -26.12
N LYS A 279 13.36 -9.00 -26.17
CA LYS A 279 12.34 -10.03 -26.48
C LYS A 279 12.34 -11.25 -25.56
N THR A 280 11.53 -11.18 -24.50
CA THR A 280 10.93 -12.35 -23.86
C THR A 280 10.21 -13.22 -24.91
N ASP A 281 10.16 -14.54 -24.68
CA ASP A 281 9.52 -15.46 -25.63
C ASP A 281 8.00 -15.34 -25.68
N ALA A 282 7.39 -15.91 -26.73
CA ALA A 282 5.98 -15.75 -27.03
C ALA A 282 5.04 -16.38 -25.98
N ASP A 283 5.46 -17.46 -25.32
CA ASP A 283 4.68 -18.11 -24.26
C ASP A 283 4.67 -17.24 -23.00
N THR A 284 5.80 -16.62 -22.69
CA THR A 284 5.95 -15.68 -21.58
C THR A 284 5.17 -14.39 -21.84
N LEU A 285 5.23 -13.84 -23.06
CA LEU A 285 4.39 -12.72 -23.52
C LEU A 285 2.88 -13.03 -23.45
N GLY A 286 2.47 -14.24 -23.83
CA GLY A 286 1.07 -14.69 -23.75
C GLY A 286 0.55 -14.70 -22.31
N LEU A 287 1.33 -15.26 -21.39
CA LEU A 287 1.03 -15.23 -19.96
C LEU A 287 0.93 -13.78 -19.43
N TYR A 288 1.86 -12.90 -19.83
CA TYR A 288 1.85 -11.50 -19.39
C TYR A 288 0.62 -10.74 -19.88
N LYS A 289 0.18 -10.99 -21.12
CA LYS A 289 -1.07 -10.42 -21.67
C LYS A 289 -2.29 -10.87 -20.87
N ASP A 290 -2.44 -12.17 -20.62
CA ASP A 290 -3.58 -12.72 -19.88
C ASP A 290 -3.58 -12.20 -18.43
N THR A 291 -2.40 -12.11 -17.80
CA THR A 291 -2.21 -11.47 -16.50
C THR A 291 -2.63 -10.01 -16.49
N ALA A 292 -2.15 -9.21 -17.45
CA ALA A 292 -2.46 -7.80 -17.55
C ALA A 292 -3.98 -7.58 -17.67
N MET A 293 -4.61 -8.27 -18.62
CA MET A 293 -6.05 -8.18 -18.90
C MET A 293 -6.89 -8.56 -17.67
N LEU A 294 -6.48 -9.60 -16.93
CA LEU A 294 -7.26 -10.04 -15.77
C LEU A 294 -7.04 -9.12 -14.56
N ALA A 295 -5.79 -8.68 -14.32
CA ALA A 295 -5.46 -7.67 -13.32
C ALA A 295 -6.25 -6.38 -13.53
N LEU A 296 -6.39 -5.93 -14.77
CA LEU A 296 -7.23 -4.80 -15.16
C LEU A 296 -8.70 -5.00 -14.82
N SER A 297 -9.25 -6.17 -15.11
CA SER A 297 -10.66 -6.47 -14.85
C SER A 297 -10.99 -6.59 -13.35
N SER A 298 -9.96 -6.76 -12.51
CA SER A 298 -10.08 -6.99 -11.06
C SER A 298 -9.28 -5.98 -10.22
N ALA A 299 -8.89 -4.85 -10.83
CA ALA A 299 -8.12 -3.79 -10.17
C ALA A 299 -8.98 -3.03 -9.15
N GLU A 300 -8.65 -3.19 -7.87
CA GLU A 300 -9.30 -2.43 -6.78
C GLU A 300 -9.06 -0.92 -6.85
N SER A 301 -8.03 -0.47 -7.58
CA SER A 301 -7.77 0.95 -7.83
C SER A 301 -7.49 1.21 -9.31
N ALA A 302 -8.13 2.26 -9.84
CA ALA A 302 -7.94 2.70 -11.22
C ALA A 302 -6.47 3.05 -11.52
N ALA A 303 -5.77 3.71 -10.59
CA ALA A 303 -4.37 4.08 -10.79
C ALA A 303 -3.44 2.86 -11.00
N TRP A 304 -3.63 1.78 -10.23
CA TRP A 304 -2.85 0.55 -10.45
C TRP A 304 -3.23 -0.15 -11.74
N GLY A 305 -4.54 -0.28 -12.03
CA GLY A 305 -5.02 -0.84 -13.28
C GLY A 305 -4.40 -0.14 -14.48
N LEU A 306 -4.49 1.20 -14.53
CA LEU A 306 -3.94 2.03 -15.61
C LEU A 306 -2.42 1.92 -15.76
N ALA A 307 -1.68 1.89 -14.65
CA ALA A 307 -0.23 1.79 -14.68
C ALA A 307 0.25 0.41 -15.15
N ALA A 308 -0.40 -0.66 -14.66
CA ALA A 308 -0.17 -2.01 -15.17
C ALA A 308 -0.54 -2.09 -16.66
N SER A 309 -1.76 -1.71 -17.05
CA SER A 309 -2.20 -1.76 -18.45
C SER A 309 -1.27 -1.01 -19.36
N GLY A 310 -0.92 0.24 -19.03
CA GLY A 310 -0.17 1.08 -19.95
C GLY A 310 1.13 0.43 -20.37
N LEU A 311 1.81 -0.23 -19.44
CA LEU A 311 3.06 -0.92 -19.70
C LEU A 311 2.91 -2.11 -20.67
N PHE A 312 1.90 -2.97 -20.45
CA PHE A 312 1.64 -4.13 -21.33
C PHE A 312 1.04 -3.72 -22.68
N ILE A 313 0.15 -2.73 -22.68
CA ILE A 313 -0.47 -2.13 -23.87
C ILE A 313 0.61 -1.56 -24.78
N PHE A 314 1.57 -0.81 -24.22
CA PHE A 314 2.62 -0.21 -25.05
C PHE A 314 3.56 -1.25 -25.65
N ASP A 315 4.03 -2.29 -24.93
CA ASP A 315 4.93 -3.28 -25.55
C ASP A 315 4.27 -4.02 -26.75
N TYR A 316 3.02 -4.47 -26.59
CA TYR A 316 2.27 -5.11 -27.68
C TYR A 316 1.92 -4.12 -28.80
N THR A 317 1.50 -2.90 -28.44
CA THR A 317 1.17 -1.87 -29.42
C THR A 317 2.42 -1.48 -30.21
N ILE A 318 3.55 -1.19 -29.56
CA ILE A 318 4.86 -0.91 -30.18
C ILE A 318 5.23 -2.00 -31.18
N SER A 319 5.20 -3.27 -30.73
CA SER A 319 5.51 -4.40 -31.59
C SER A 319 4.61 -4.41 -32.83
N SER A 320 3.30 -4.21 -32.66
CA SER A 320 2.37 -4.22 -33.78
C SER A 320 2.40 -2.96 -34.67
N LEU A 321 2.74 -1.78 -34.14
CA LEU A 321 2.93 -0.55 -34.93
C LEU A 321 4.23 -0.62 -35.73
N PHE A 322 5.30 -1.17 -35.15
CA PHE A 322 6.57 -1.40 -35.82
C PHE A 322 6.42 -2.46 -36.93
N GLU A 323 5.75 -3.58 -36.66
CA GLU A 323 5.44 -4.60 -37.67
C GLU A 323 4.56 -4.03 -38.80
N GLN A 324 3.54 -3.23 -38.48
CA GLN A 324 2.74 -2.52 -39.48
C GLN A 324 3.57 -1.55 -40.32
N GLY A 325 4.41 -0.71 -39.69
CA GLY A 325 5.28 0.23 -40.38
C GLY A 325 6.28 -0.46 -41.31
N MET A 326 6.88 -1.57 -40.86
CA MET A 326 7.79 -2.40 -41.65
C MET A 326 7.10 -3.16 -42.79
N ALA A 327 5.81 -3.49 -42.66
CA ALA A 327 5.01 -4.14 -43.70
C ALA A 327 4.51 -3.14 -44.77
N MET A 328 4.35 -1.87 -44.39
CA MET A 328 4.00 -0.79 -45.33
C MET A 328 5.20 -0.40 -46.19
N LYS A 329 4.96 -0.10 -47.47
CA LYS A 329 6.01 0.43 -48.35
C LYS A 329 6.18 1.92 -48.13
N MET A 330 7.41 2.34 -47.86
CA MET A 330 7.83 3.73 -48.03
C MET A 330 7.96 4.08 -49.53
N ASP A 331 6.83 4.37 -50.16
CA ASP A 331 6.80 5.02 -51.46
C ASP A 331 7.03 6.54 -51.32
N LYS A 332 7.28 7.22 -52.45
CA LYS A 332 7.60 8.66 -52.44
C LYS A 332 6.36 9.49 -52.06
N ILE A 333 6.38 10.04 -50.85
CA ILE A 333 5.33 10.93 -50.32
C ILE A 333 5.48 12.35 -50.92
N ASP A 334 4.36 13.07 -51.06
CA ASP A 334 4.35 14.48 -51.46
C ASP A 334 4.96 15.41 -50.39
N GLU A 335 5.71 16.41 -50.83
CA GLU A 335 6.44 17.31 -49.93
C GLU A 335 5.56 18.30 -49.17
N VAL A 336 4.41 18.70 -49.72
CA VAL A 336 3.45 19.58 -49.04
C VAL A 336 2.70 18.79 -47.97
N TYR A 337 2.32 17.55 -48.29
CA TYR A 337 1.66 16.66 -47.35
C TYR A 337 2.55 16.29 -46.15
N VAL A 338 3.83 15.95 -46.36
CA VAL A 338 4.77 15.72 -45.24
C VAL A 338 4.95 17.02 -44.43
N TYR A 339 5.18 18.15 -45.10
CA TYR A 339 5.36 19.43 -44.42
C TYR A 339 4.15 19.84 -43.55
N PHE A 340 2.93 19.61 -44.04
CA PHE A 340 1.70 19.87 -43.29
C PHE A 340 1.64 19.11 -41.97
N ASN A 341 2.01 17.83 -42.00
CA ASN A 341 1.90 16.94 -40.85
C ASN A 341 3.08 17.11 -39.86
N ASP A 342 4.24 17.57 -40.34
CA ASP A 342 5.49 17.55 -39.58
C ASP A 342 5.98 18.94 -39.12
N GLN A 343 5.58 20.01 -39.82
CA GLN A 343 6.17 21.35 -39.63
C GLN A 343 5.19 22.53 -39.73
N PHE A 344 4.03 22.36 -40.38
CA PHE A 344 3.09 23.46 -40.57
C PHE A 344 2.50 23.94 -39.24
N SER A 345 2.56 25.24 -39.00
CA SER A 345 1.89 25.91 -37.89
C SER A 345 1.32 27.21 -38.42
N GLY A 346 -0.01 27.30 -38.47
CA GLY A 346 -0.71 28.43 -39.09
C GLY A 346 -2.22 28.36 -38.94
N THR A 347 -2.90 29.42 -39.38
CA THR A 347 -4.36 29.51 -39.39
C THR A 347 -4.91 28.94 -40.69
N LEU A 348 -5.91 28.07 -40.58
CA LEU A 348 -6.73 27.59 -41.71
C LEU A 348 -8.02 28.43 -41.81
N ASP A 349 -8.71 28.34 -42.94
CA ASP A 349 -9.92 29.14 -43.16
C ASP A 349 -11.02 28.79 -42.14
N GLY A 350 -11.82 29.79 -41.77
CA GLY A 350 -12.80 29.66 -40.68
C GLY A 350 -12.24 29.90 -39.27
N GLY A 351 -10.93 30.19 -39.13
CA GLY A 351 -10.33 30.66 -37.88
C GLY A 351 -9.80 29.55 -36.96
N ASN A 352 -9.83 28.30 -37.41
CA ASN A 352 -9.19 27.19 -36.70
C ASN A 352 -7.70 27.13 -37.04
N GLY A 353 -6.85 27.09 -36.03
CA GLY A 353 -5.41 26.88 -36.22
C GLY A 353 -5.07 25.39 -36.40
N TRP A 354 -4.07 25.09 -37.21
CA TRP A 354 -3.38 23.79 -37.19
C TRP A 354 -1.93 24.01 -36.77
N LYS A 355 -1.46 23.14 -35.87
CA LYS A 355 -0.07 23.01 -35.47
C LYS A 355 0.31 21.54 -35.64
N ALA A 356 1.31 21.27 -36.48
CA ALA A 356 1.91 19.96 -36.58
C ALA A 356 2.42 19.50 -35.21
N ARG A 357 2.08 18.27 -34.82
CA ARG A 357 2.49 17.69 -33.54
C ARG A 357 3.98 17.40 -33.52
N SER A 358 4.66 17.94 -32.52
CA SER A 358 5.99 17.51 -32.10
C SER A 358 5.95 16.09 -31.51
N LEU A 359 7.13 15.51 -31.27
CA LEU A 359 7.22 14.22 -30.56
C LEU A 359 6.67 14.32 -29.12
N LYS A 360 6.79 15.49 -28.46
CA LYS A 360 6.17 15.77 -27.15
C LYS A 360 4.65 15.79 -27.22
N ASP A 361 4.07 16.47 -28.22
CA ASP A 361 2.62 16.49 -28.43
C ASP A 361 2.09 15.06 -28.69
N TRP A 362 2.82 14.26 -29.48
CA TRP A 362 2.48 12.84 -29.70
C TRP A 362 2.63 11.97 -28.46
N ARG A 363 3.66 12.21 -27.63
CA ARG A 363 3.86 11.51 -26.36
C ARG A 363 2.65 11.68 -25.45
N GLN A 364 2.18 12.92 -25.29
CA GLN A 364 1.00 13.21 -24.46
C GLN A 364 -0.25 12.53 -25.02
N VAL A 365 -0.49 12.61 -26.33
CA VAL A 365 -1.64 11.93 -26.98
C VAL A 365 -1.62 10.42 -26.75
N LEU A 366 -0.45 9.79 -26.78
CA LEU A 366 -0.31 8.35 -26.51
C LEU A 366 -0.56 8.03 -25.03
N ILE A 367 -0.06 8.85 -24.10
CA ILE A 367 -0.37 8.75 -22.66
C ILE A 367 -1.89 8.88 -22.44
N ASP A 368 -2.49 9.97 -22.93
CA ASP A 368 -3.92 10.28 -22.76
C ASP A 368 -4.82 9.15 -23.29
N ILE A 369 -4.49 8.59 -24.46
CA ILE A 369 -5.25 7.47 -25.03
C ILE A 369 -5.14 6.23 -24.16
N THR A 370 -3.94 5.88 -23.70
CA THR A 370 -3.74 4.68 -22.88
C THR A 370 -4.32 4.84 -21.46
N GLU A 371 -4.32 6.04 -20.90
CA GLU A 371 -4.99 6.32 -19.61
C GLU A 371 -6.52 6.35 -19.75
N ALA A 372 -7.05 6.75 -20.90
CA ALA A 372 -8.49 6.69 -21.18
C ALA A 372 -8.98 5.29 -21.56
N ASN A 373 -8.09 4.40 -22.04
CA ASN A 373 -8.42 3.07 -22.55
C ASN A 373 -7.64 1.99 -21.78
N PRO A 374 -8.14 1.52 -20.62
CA PRO A 374 -7.46 0.50 -19.82
C PRO A 374 -7.30 -0.85 -20.54
N ASN A 375 -8.05 -1.13 -21.62
CA ASN A 375 -7.98 -2.37 -22.38
C ASN A 375 -7.04 -2.23 -23.60
N GLU A 376 -6.15 -3.19 -23.81
CA GLU A 376 -5.25 -3.27 -24.97
C GLU A 376 -5.98 -3.15 -26.31
N ALA A 377 -7.10 -3.85 -26.50
CA ALA A 377 -7.82 -3.82 -27.77
C ALA A 377 -8.37 -2.42 -28.06
N ASP A 378 -8.89 -1.74 -27.04
CA ASP A 378 -9.51 -0.43 -27.15
C ASP A 378 -8.44 0.67 -27.27
N ALA A 379 -7.36 0.60 -26.49
CA ALA A 379 -6.21 1.50 -26.57
C ALA A 379 -5.52 1.42 -27.92
N LYS A 380 -5.25 0.20 -28.41
CA LYS A 380 -4.68 -0.02 -29.74
C LYS A 380 -5.59 0.55 -30.82
N ALA A 381 -6.90 0.26 -30.77
CA ALA A 381 -7.86 0.80 -31.73
C ALA A 381 -7.92 2.34 -31.70
N ALA A 382 -7.85 2.94 -30.52
CA ALA A 382 -7.81 4.39 -30.35
C ALA A 382 -6.51 5.02 -30.87
N ILE A 383 -5.34 4.41 -30.63
CA ILE A 383 -4.05 4.84 -31.18
C ILE A 383 -4.06 4.75 -32.72
N GLU A 384 -4.51 3.62 -33.27
CA GLU A 384 -4.60 3.42 -34.73
C GLU A 384 -5.60 4.39 -35.37
N ALA A 385 -6.73 4.65 -34.73
CA ALA A 385 -7.73 5.61 -35.19
C ALA A 385 -7.22 7.07 -35.14
N GLU A 386 -6.50 7.45 -34.09
CA GLU A 386 -5.95 8.81 -33.97
C GLU A 386 -4.82 9.07 -34.98
N ILE A 387 -3.97 8.07 -35.23
CA ILE A 387 -2.94 8.12 -36.27
C ILE A 387 -3.57 8.19 -37.66
N ASP A 388 -4.63 7.42 -37.93
CA ASP A 388 -5.38 7.48 -39.19
C ASP A 388 -6.07 8.84 -39.39
N ARG A 389 -6.74 9.35 -38.35
CA ARG A 389 -7.39 10.68 -38.34
C ARG A 389 -6.39 11.80 -38.63
N TYR A 390 -5.24 11.78 -37.96
CA TYR A 390 -4.19 12.79 -38.16
C TYR A 390 -3.64 12.73 -39.59
N ALA A 391 -3.27 11.53 -40.07
CA ALA A 391 -2.76 11.34 -41.43
C ALA A 391 -3.76 11.79 -42.51
N ARG A 392 -5.07 11.60 -42.29
CA ARG A 392 -6.10 11.96 -43.27
C ARG A 392 -6.45 13.45 -43.31
N TYR A 393 -6.18 14.21 -42.25
CA TYR A 393 -6.72 15.57 -42.10
C TYR A 393 -6.36 16.51 -43.27
N PHE A 394 -5.12 16.48 -43.76
CA PHE A 394 -4.69 17.27 -44.94
C PHE A 394 -5.60 17.07 -46.17
N TRP A 395 -6.10 15.86 -46.39
CA TRP A 395 -6.93 15.54 -47.55
C TRP A 395 -8.36 16.07 -47.43
N THR A 396 -8.82 16.34 -46.20
CA THR A 396 -10.12 17.00 -45.92
C THR A 396 -10.11 18.51 -46.11
N LEU A 397 -8.93 19.13 -46.26
CA LEU A 397 -8.78 20.57 -46.49
C LEU A 397 -9.32 21.00 -47.86
N GLY A 398 -9.94 22.17 -47.92
CA GLY A 398 -10.32 22.86 -49.15
C GLY A 398 -9.12 23.47 -49.88
N ASP A 399 -9.34 23.93 -51.11
CA ASP A 399 -8.27 24.43 -51.99
C ASP A 399 -7.55 25.67 -51.42
N MET A 400 -8.27 26.55 -50.72
CA MET A 400 -7.70 27.76 -50.11
C MET A 400 -6.79 27.42 -48.92
N GLU A 401 -7.19 26.45 -48.10
CA GLU A 401 -6.39 25.93 -46.97
C GLU A 401 -5.11 25.24 -47.48
N LYS A 402 -5.24 24.38 -48.50
CA LYS A 402 -4.09 23.77 -49.19
C LYS A 402 -3.15 24.82 -49.80
N ALA A 403 -3.70 25.90 -50.37
CA ALA A 403 -2.92 27.01 -50.90
C ALA A 403 -2.17 27.80 -49.80
N ALA A 404 -2.74 27.92 -48.59
CA ALA A 404 -2.06 28.53 -47.45
C ALA A 404 -0.84 27.70 -47.02
N VAL A 405 -0.97 26.37 -46.93
CA VAL A 405 0.16 25.46 -46.64
C VAL A 405 1.25 25.55 -47.72
N VAL A 406 0.86 25.59 -49.01
CA VAL A 406 1.79 25.79 -50.14
C VAL A 406 2.51 27.14 -50.08
N THR A 407 1.89 28.17 -49.52
CA THR A 407 2.51 29.50 -49.35
C THR A 407 3.53 29.46 -48.21
N ASP A 408 3.13 28.93 -47.05
CA ASP A 408 4.00 28.82 -45.87
C ASP A 408 5.26 27.97 -46.14
N ILE A 409 5.13 26.82 -46.83
CA ILE A 409 6.31 26.03 -47.23
C ILE A 409 7.21 26.77 -48.22
N LYS A 410 6.66 27.55 -49.18
CA LYS A 410 7.48 28.34 -50.12
C LYS A 410 8.30 29.39 -49.39
N ASP A 411 7.65 30.13 -48.50
CA ASP A 411 8.26 31.21 -47.73
C ASP A 411 9.34 30.70 -46.79
N LYS A 412 9.12 29.57 -46.09
CA LYS A 412 10.11 29.00 -45.17
C LYS A 412 11.21 28.18 -45.85
N SER A 413 10.96 27.56 -47.00
CA SER A 413 11.94 26.70 -47.69
C SER A 413 12.69 27.35 -48.86
N ASN A 414 12.40 28.62 -49.19
CA ASN A 414 12.98 29.35 -50.32
C ASN A 414 12.82 28.65 -51.69
N LYS A 415 11.77 27.82 -51.86
CA LYS A 415 11.50 27.09 -53.11
C LYS A 415 10.74 27.94 -54.12
N GLY A 416 11.26 28.04 -55.35
CA GLY A 416 10.64 28.81 -56.43
C GLY A 416 9.33 28.24 -57.00
N SER A 417 9.04 26.95 -56.77
CA SER A 417 7.74 26.34 -57.05
C SER A 417 7.50 25.16 -56.13
N VAL A 418 6.29 25.08 -55.60
CA VAL A 418 5.73 23.97 -54.81
C VAL A 418 4.24 23.90 -55.16
N THR A 419 3.72 22.68 -55.32
CA THR A 419 2.35 22.39 -55.78
C THR A 419 1.82 21.17 -55.03
N VAL A 420 0.58 21.23 -54.54
CA VAL A 420 -0.12 20.00 -54.11
C VAL A 420 -0.48 19.20 -55.37
N PRO A 421 -0.31 17.86 -55.39
CA PRO A 421 -0.87 17.02 -56.43
C PRO A 421 -2.40 17.09 -56.44
N ASP A 422 -3.02 16.66 -57.53
CA ASP A 422 -4.47 16.37 -57.59
C ASP A 422 -4.67 14.84 -57.66
N PRO A 423 -4.48 14.12 -56.54
CA PRO A 423 -4.48 12.66 -56.54
C PRO A 423 -5.90 12.09 -56.60
N THR A 424 -6.05 10.95 -57.28
CA THR A 424 -7.25 10.13 -57.14
C THR A 424 -7.37 9.57 -55.71
N GLN A 425 -8.57 9.13 -55.31
CA GLN A 425 -8.77 8.53 -53.98
C GLN A 425 -7.82 7.35 -53.71
N ALA A 426 -7.50 6.54 -54.73
CA ALA A 426 -6.55 5.42 -54.58
C ALA A 426 -5.11 5.89 -54.32
N GLU A 427 -4.71 7.03 -54.88
CA GLU A 427 -3.42 7.65 -54.61
C GLU A 427 -3.40 8.31 -53.23
N ILE A 428 -4.52 8.90 -52.78
CA ILE A 428 -4.68 9.40 -51.40
C ILE A 428 -4.48 8.26 -50.39
N GLU A 429 -5.15 7.11 -50.54
CA GLU A 429 -4.95 5.97 -49.64
C GLU A 429 -3.50 5.47 -49.63
N THR A 430 -2.82 5.52 -50.79
CA THR A 430 -1.40 5.15 -50.90
C THR A 430 -0.51 6.14 -50.13
N LEU A 431 -0.75 7.44 -50.28
CA LEU A 431 -0.01 8.50 -49.59
C LEU A 431 -0.25 8.46 -48.07
N VAL A 432 -1.50 8.25 -47.63
CA VAL A 432 -1.85 8.08 -46.22
C VAL A 432 -1.15 6.85 -45.64
N GLY A 433 -1.16 5.71 -46.34
CA GLY A 433 -0.43 4.51 -45.91
C GLY A 433 1.08 4.74 -45.76
N ALA A 434 1.72 5.37 -46.75
CA ALA A 434 3.15 5.70 -46.69
C ALA A 434 3.49 6.69 -45.55
N TYR A 435 2.64 7.70 -45.31
CA TYR A 435 2.84 8.64 -44.20
C TYR A 435 2.62 7.98 -42.83
N LYS A 436 1.62 7.09 -42.68
CA LYS A 436 1.46 6.29 -41.45
C LYS A 436 2.70 5.44 -41.16
N ALA A 437 3.31 4.83 -42.18
CA ALA A 437 4.57 4.09 -42.03
C ALA A 437 5.72 4.98 -41.52
N GLN A 438 5.91 6.15 -42.12
CA GLN A 438 6.91 7.13 -41.67
C GLN A 438 6.63 7.65 -40.24
N LEU A 439 5.36 7.85 -39.89
CA LEU A 439 4.96 8.28 -38.56
C LEU A 439 5.22 7.19 -37.52
N TYR A 440 4.95 5.91 -37.81
CA TYR A 440 5.29 4.80 -36.91
C TYR A 440 6.79 4.72 -36.62
N GLU A 441 7.66 4.89 -37.63
CA GLU A 441 9.11 4.96 -37.42
C GLU A 441 9.51 6.16 -36.54
N ARG A 442 8.93 7.34 -36.78
CA ARG A 442 9.18 8.56 -35.98
C ARG A 442 8.66 8.47 -34.55
N LEU A 443 7.60 7.70 -34.30
CA LEU A 443 7.04 7.50 -32.95
C LEU A 443 7.79 6.43 -32.14
N TYR A 444 8.67 5.65 -32.73
CA TYR A 444 9.39 4.59 -32.01
C TYR A 444 10.17 5.07 -30.76
N PRO A 445 10.86 6.24 -30.74
CA PRO A 445 11.46 6.75 -29.51
C PRO A 445 10.43 7.28 -28.50
N VAL A 446 9.29 7.80 -29.00
CA VAL A 446 8.20 8.31 -28.15
C VAL A 446 7.57 7.16 -27.37
N THR A 447 7.28 6.05 -28.04
CA THR A 447 6.64 4.90 -27.38
C THR A 447 7.52 4.27 -26.30
N GLN A 448 8.84 4.21 -26.51
CA GLN A 448 9.79 3.80 -25.45
C GLN A 448 9.71 4.72 -24.22
N SER A 449 9.64 6.04 -24.43
CA SER A 449 9.46 7.00 -23.34
C SER A 449 8.13 6.83 -22.61
N VAL A 450 7.03 6.55 -23.33
CA VAL A 450 5.74 6.29 -22.68
C VAL A 450 5.75 5.00 -21.87
N SER A 451 6.40 3.92 -22.34
CA SER A 451 6.55 2.70 -21.55
C SER A 451 7.31 2.94 -20.25
N VAL A 452 8.39 3.73 -20.27
CA VAL A 452 9.13 4.11 -19.05
C VAL A 452 8.25 4.93 -18.09
N TYR A 453 7.46 5.88 -18.61
CA TYR A 453 6.50 6.64 -17.80
C TYR A 453 5.44 5.76 -17.13
N MET A 454 4.88 4.78 -17.86
CA MET A 454 3.92 3.82 -17.31
C MET A 454 4.55 2.93 -16.23
N GLN A 455 5.80 2.50 -16.40
CA GLN A 455 6.57 1.81 -15.35
C GLN A 455 6.74 2.69 -14.09
N ARG A 456 7.10 3.97 -14.23
CA ARG A 456 7.22 4.89 -13.07
C ARG A 456 5.88 5.12 -12.37
N LYS A 457 4.77 5.22 -13.11
CA LYS A 457 3.41 5.22 -12.52
C LYS A 457 3.11 3.92 -11.76
N ALA A 458 3.59 2.77 -12.25
CA ALA A 458 3.37 1.48 -11.59
C ALA A 458 4.18 1.38 -10.28
N GLU A 459 5.41 1.88 -10.29
CA GLU A 459 6.27 2.01 -9.09
C GLU A 459 5.69 2.99 -8.06
N ALA A 460 5.06 4.09 -8.48
CA ALA A 460 4.33 4.99 -7.60
C ALA A 460 3.08 4.31 -6.96
N ALA A 461 2.37 3.45 -7.71
CA ALA A 461 1.28 2.64 -7.17
C ALA A 461 1.79 1.58 -6.18
N TYR A 462 2.97 1.00 -6.40
CA TYR A 462 3.65 0.10 -5.46
C TYR A 462 4.07 0.82 -4.16
N LEU A 463 4.66 2.01 -4.26
CA LEU A 463 4.95 2.87 -3.11
C LEU A 463 3.66 3.21 -2.33
N THR A 464 2.55 3.46 -3.02
CA THR A 464 1.23 3.68 -2.39
C THR A 464 0.76 2.45 -1.62
N ALA A 465 0.86 1.24 -2.20
CA ALA A 465 0.51 -0.01 -1.51
C ALA A 465 1.42 -0.28 -0.29
N LEU A 466 2.73 0.00 -0.39
CA LEU A 466 3.66 -0.05 0.74
C LEU A 466 3.28 0.95 1.84
N ASN A 467 2.85 2.17 1.48
CA ASN A 467 2.38 3.18 2.43
C ASN A 467 1.09 2.75 3.16
N GLU A 468 0.15 2.10 2.47
CA GLU A 468 -1.04 1.54 3.10
C GLU A 468 -0.72 0.42 4.12
N VAL A 469 0.30 -0.38 3.84
CA VAL A 469 0.82 -1.41 4.75
C VAL A 469 1.61 -0.78 5.91
N LYS A 470 2.37 0.31 5.66
CA LYS A 470 3.08 1.07 6.69
C LYS A 470 2.12 1.66 7.69
N ALA A 471 1.05 2.32 7.22
CA ALA A 471 0.00 2.87 8.06
C ALA A 471 -0.68 1.78 8.90
N PHE A 472 -0.93 0.60 8.31
CA PHE A 472 -1.50 -0.56 9.01
C PHE A 472 -0.60 -1.10 10.12
N PHE A 473 0.70 -1.29 9.88
CA PHE A 473 1.63 -1.74 10.94
C PHE A 473 1.92 -0.66 11.99
N ASN A 474 1.95 0.62 11.59
CA ASN A 474 2.14 1.74 12.51
C ASN A 474 0.90 2.10 13.33
N GLN A 475 -0.26 1.51 13.05
CA GLN A 475 -1.49 1.80 13.78
C GLN A 475 -1.28 1.51 15.27
N THR A 476 -1.73 2.43 16.12
CA THR A 476 -1.61 2.30 17.57
C THR A 476 -2.86 1.62 18.12
N ILE A 477 -2.67 0.46 18.73
CA ILE A 477 -3.73 -0.27 19.41
C ILE A 477 -3.72 0.13 20.88
N THR A 478 -4.90 0.43 21.41
CA THR A 478 -5.10 0.63 22.85
C THR A 478 -5.58 -0.66 23.47
N PHE A 479 -4.85 -1.17 24.46
CA PHE A 479 -5.18 -2.41 25.15
C PHE A 479 -5.66 -2.08 26.57
N ASN A 480 -6.93 -2.34 26.83
CA ASN A 480 -7.59 -2.08 28.10
C ASN A 480 -7.75 -3.39 28.88
N ILE A 481 -7.44 -3.34 30.17
CA ILE A 481 -7.58 -4.41 31.13
C ILE A 481 -8.58 -3.89 32.15
N VAL A 482 -9.80 -4.41 32.11
CA VAL A 482 -10.93 -3.92 32.92
C VAL A 482 -11.23 -4.95 34.00
N GLU A 483 -11.52 -4.50 35.21
CA GLU A 483 -11.99 -5.35 36.30
C GLU A 483 -13.38 -4.84 36.71
N ASP A 484 -14.33 -5.76 36.90
CA ASP A 484 -15.66 -5.40 37.39
C ASP A 484 -15.62 -5.26 38.92
N VAL A 485 -15.27 -4.07 39.40
CA VAL A 485 -15.14 -3.75 40.83
C VAL A 485 -16.46 -3.17 41.35
N PRO A 486 -17.14 -3.81 42.31
CA PRO A 486 -18.38 -3.29 42.89
C PRO A 486 -18.23 -1.90 43.53
N ASP A 487 -19.31 -1.11 43.49
CA ASP A 487 -19.34 0.26 44.01
C ASP A 487 -18.87 0.36 45.47
N GLY A 488 -17.68 0.95 45.68
CA GLY A 488 -17.07 1.16 46.99
C GLY A 488 -16.06 0.10 47.43
N GLU A 489 -15.85 -0.96 46.64
CA GLU A 489 -14.82 -1.96 46.86
C GLU A 489 -13.46 -1.57 46.22
N LYS A 490 -12.48 -2.48 46.31
CA LYS A 490 -11.15 -2.31 45.72
C LYS A 490 -10.91 -3.42 44.71
N SER A 491 -10.10 -3.13 43.69
CA SER A 491 -9.55 -4.14 42.79
C SER A 491 -8.90 -5.29 43.58
N GLN A 492 -9.31 -6.52 43.26
CA GLN A 492 -8.70 -7.76 43.71
C GLN A 492 -7.23 -7.84 43.29
N TYR A 493 -6.93 -7.32 42.09
CA TYR A 493 -5.63 -7.39 41.44
C TYR A 493 -4.75 -6.15 41.70
N ASP A 494 -5.09 -5.27 42.65
CA ASP A 494 -4.30 -4.07 42.95
C ASP A 494 -2.85 -4.41 43.35
N GLY A 495 -1.87 -3.80 42.67
CA GLY A 495 -0.45 -4.05 42.88
C GLY A 495 0.10 -5.33 42.23
N TYR A 496 -0.71 -6.14 41.54
CA TYR A 496 -0.22 -7.33 40.83
C TYR A 496 0.70 -6.94 39.67
N ALA A 497 1.76 -7.74 39.47
CA ALA A 497 2.60 -7.64 38.29
C ALA A 497 1.87 -8.27 37.08
N LEU A 498 2.02 -7.65 35.92
CA LEU A 498 1.33 -8.03 34.69
C LEU A 498 2.35 -8.25 33.57
N ARG A 499 2.19 -9.32 32.79
CA ARG A 499 3.07 -9.65 31.66
C ARG A 499 2.24 -10.16 30.47
N PHE A 500 2.58 -9.70 29.27
CA PHE A 500 2.10 -10.29 28.02
C PHE A 500 2.91 -11.54 27.67
N ALA A 501 2.28 -12.60 27.18
CA ALA A 501 2.94 -13.88 26.89
C ALA A 501 2.33 -14.61 25.67
N PRO A 502 3.07 -15.53 25.02
CA PRO A 502 4.53 -15.64 25.06
C PRO A 502 5.19 -14.42 24.40
N LEU A 503 6.45 -14.16 24.72
CA LEU A 503 7.24 -13.11 24.06
C LEU A 503 8.40 -13.74 23.28
N SER A 504 8.71 -13.16 22.12
CA SER A 504 9.92 -13.49 21.35
C SER A 504 11.19 -13.04 22.10
N GLU A 505 12.34 -13.63 21.76
CA GLU A 505 13.64 -13.21 22.33
C GLU A 505 14.01 -11.76 21.99
N ASN A 506 13.42 -11.22 20.92
CA ASN A 506 13.59 -9.83 20.47
C ASN A 506 12.69 -8.83 21.22
N ALA A 507 11.76 -9.29 22.05
CA ALA A 507 10.90 -8.42 22.85
C ALA A 507 11.68 -7.85 24.05
N VAL A 508 11.74 -6.52 24.16
CA VAL A 508 12.17 -5.86 25.40
C VAL A 508 11.12 -6.15 26.49
N LYS A 509 11.37 -7.15 27.34
CA LYS A 509 10.40 -7.70 28.31
C LYS A 509 9.77 -6.65 29.22
N GLU A 510 10.54 -5.66 29.64
CA GLU A 510 10.10 -4.53 30.47
C GLU A 510 9.10 -3.62 29.74
N SER A 511 9.14 -3.58 28.40
CA SER A 511 8.16 -2.88 27.57
C SER A 511 6.80 -3.60 27.54
N TRP A 512 6.82 -4.92 27.71
CA TRP A 512 5.67 -5.84 27.68
C TRP A 512 5.21 -6.30 29.07
N SER A 513 5.65 -5.59 30.11
CA SER A 513 5.30 -5.84 31.51
C SER A 513 4.77 -4.57 32.18
N GLY A 514 4.07 -4.73 33.30
CA GLY A 514 3.45 -3.62 34.04
C GLY A 514 3.00 -4.01 35.44
N THR A 515 2.20 -3.13 36.04
CA THR A 515 1.62 -3.34 37.38
C THR A 515 0.22 -2.75 37.41
N MET A 516 -0.74 -3.51 37.93
CA MET A 516 -2.11 -3.08 38.18
C MET A 516 -2.15 -1.97 39.25
N LYS A 517 -3.04 -0.98 39.10
CA LYS A 517 -3.12 0.20 39.99
C LYS A 517 -4.56 0.66 40.24
N GLY A 518 -5.12 0.22 41.37
CA GLY A 518 -6.41 0.65 41.88
C GLY A 518 -7.62 0.12 41.10
N ALA A 519 -8.81 0.55 41.52
CA ALA A 519 -10.11 0.05 41.05
C ALA A 519 -10.53 0.43 39.61
N GLY A 520 -9.61 0.96 38.80
CA GLY A 520 -9.91 1.46 37.44
C GLY A 520 -9.38 0.59 36.30
N GLY A 521 -8.83 -0.59 36.61
CA GLY A 521 -8.13 -1.42 35.64
C GLY A 521 -6.76 -0.85 35.22
N ALA A 522 -6.22 -1.35 34.10
CA ALA A 522 -4.99 -0.85 33.49
C ALA A 522 -5.18 -0.62 31.99
N SER A 523 -4.44 0.31 31.40
CA SER A 523 -4.47 0.57 29.96
C SER A 523 -3.05 0.81 29.44
N THR A 524 -2.74 0.23 28.30
CA THR A 524 -1.45 0.38 27.60
C THR A 524 -1.67 0.61 26.11
N LYS A 525 -0.61 1.05 25.42
CA LYS A 525 -0.62 1.29 23.97
C LYS A 525 0.64 0.72 23.34
N PHE A 526 0.46 0.10 22.18
CA PHE A 526 1.55 -0.41 21.35
C PHE A 526 1.16 -0.27 19.87
N THR A 527 2.16 -0.31 18.99
CA THR A 527 1.91 -0.43 17.54
C THR A 527 1.65 -1.88 17.17
N LEU A 528 0.89 -2.12 16.10
CA LEU A 528 0.76 -3.48 15.56
C LEU A 528 2.14 -4.06 15.18
N LEU A 529 3.05 -3.21 14.67
CA LEU A 529 4.45 -3.57 14.43
C LEU A 529 5.14 -4.09 15.70
N GLY A 530 5.08 -3.34 16.80
CA GLY A 530 5.71 -3.73 18.05
C GLY A 530 5.16 -5.06 18.58
N TYR A 531 3.84 -5.26 18.49
CA TYR A 531 3.19 -6.51 18.86
C TYR A 531 3.66 -7.71 18.02
N VAL A 532 3.78 -7.52 16.71
CA VAL A 532 4.26 -8.57 15.80
C VAL A 532 5.75 -8.88 16.04
N GLN A 533 6.60 -7.87 16.24
CA GLN A 533 8.01 -8.06 16.61
C GLN A 533 8.18 -8.78 17.96
N ALA A 534 7.26 -8.57 18.90
CA ALA A 534 7.23 -9.23 20.19
C ALA A 534 6.77 -10.71 20.15
N GLY A 535 6.48 -11.27 18.96
CA GLY A 535 6.05 -12.66 18.81
C GLY A 535 4.53 -12.87 18.95
N CYS A 536 3.73 -11.82 18.78
CA CYS A 536 2.27 -11.85 18.88
C CYS A 536 1.74 -12.47 20.19
N PRO A 537 2.04 -11.88 21.36
CA PRO A 537 1.57 -12.38 22.65
C PRO A 537 0.04 -12.49 22.69
N LYS A 538 -0.48 -13.64 23.09
CA LYS A 538 -1.91 -14.02 23.07
C LYS A 538 -2.50 -14.22 24.47
N GLU A 539 -1.66 -14.13 25.50
CA GLU A 539 -2.00 -14.34 26.90
C GLU A 539 -1.60 -13.13 27.74
N LEU A 540 -2.43 -12.81 28.72
CA LEU A 540 -2.19 -11.83 29.76
C LEU A 540 -2.01 -12.57 31.09
N GLN A 541 -0.82 -12.49 31.69
CA GLN A 541 -0.46 -13.17 32.92
C GLN A 541 -0.39 -12.19 34.08
N LEU A 542 -0.97 -12.55 35.23
CA LEU A 542 -0.94 -11.78 36.48
C LEU A 542 -0.24 -12.57 37.59
N PHE A 543 0.64 -11.90 38.33
CA PHE A 543 1.49 -12.44 39.40
C PHE A 543 1.30 -11.63 40.68
N LYS A 544 1.41 -12.27 41.86
CA LYS A 544 1.13 -11.60 43.13
C LYS A 544 2.17 -10.53 43.44
N PRO A 545 1.84 -9.54 44.29
CA PRO A 545 2.82 -8.58 44.78
C PRO A 545 3.97 -9.27 45.53
N GLY A 546 5.11 -9.44 44.84
CA GLY A 546 6.34 -10.05 45.38
C GLY A 546 6.79 -11.33 44.67
N ASP A 547 5.97 -11.91 43.79
CA ASP A 547 6.36 -13.01 42.90
C ASP A 547 7.31 -12.48 41.79
N ASP A 548 8.21 -13.33 41.30
CA ASP A 548 9.06 -13.06 40.13
C ASP A 548 8.43 -13.69 38.87
N PRO A 549 7.92 -12.89 37.91
CA PRO A 549 7.31 -13.41 36.69
C PRO A 549 8.21 -14.37 35.88
N GLU A 550 9.54 -14.25 36.02
CA GLU A 550 10.50 -15.08 35.27
C GLU A 550 10.72 -16.48 35.88
N SER A 551 10.32 -16.73 37.13
CA SER A 551 10.48 -18.03 37.79
C SER A 551 9.22 -18.61 38.44
N ASP A 552 8.26 -17.77 38.83
CA ASP A 552 7.05 -18.18 39.53
C ASP A 552 5.88 -18.40 38.56
N GLU A 553 4.89 -19.19 38.96
CA GLU A 553 3.69 -19.45 38.15
C GLU A 553 2.68 -18.29 38.29
N PRO A 554 2.02 -17.84 37.20
CA PRO A 554 1.00 -16.79 37.28
C PRO A 554 -0.24 -17.29 38.04
N GLU A 555 -0.83 -16.43 38.89
CA GLU A 555 -2.11 -16.75 39.55
C GLU A 555 -3.28 -16.71 38.57
N LEU A 556 -3.21 -15.86 37.54
CA LEU A 556 -4.22 -15.78 36.50
C LEU A 556 -3.56 -15.65 35.13
N THR A 557 -4.04 -16.44 34.16
CA THR A 557 -3.66 -16.36 32.75
C THR A 557 -4.93 -16.23 31.91
N LEU A 558 -5.04 -15.14 31.15
CA LEU A 558 -6.20 -14.85 30.29
C LEU A 558 -5.77 -14.84 28.83
N GLY A 559 -6.34 -15.75 28.03
CA GLY A 559 -6.20 -15.71 26.58
C GLY A 559 -7.00 -14.55 25.98
N PHE A 560 -6.48 -13.90 24.95
CA PHE A 560 -7.17 -12.85 24.21
C PHE A 560 -6.91 -12.94 22.70
N LYS A 561 -7.80 -12.33 21.91
CA LYS A 561 -7.54 -11.98 20.51
C LYS A 561 -7.23 -10.50 20.40
N LEU A 562 -6.28 -10.14 19.55
CA LEU A 562 -5.95 -8.74 19.31
C LEU A 562 -6.99 -8.10 18.37
N SER A 563 -7.51 -6.97 18.81
CA SER A 563 -8.46 -6.11 18.09
C SER A 563 -7.91 -4.69 17.92
N ALA A 564 -8.20 -4.08 16.77
CA ALA A 564 -7.81 -2.71 16.45
C ALA A 564 -9.04 -1.84 16.16
N PRO A 565 -9.08 -0.56 16.59
CA PRO A 565 -8.02 0.17 17.30
C PRO A 565 -7.99 -0.07 18.82
N VAL A 566 -8.93 -0.83 19.38
CA VAL A 566 -9.02 -1.14 20.81
C VAL A 566 -9.16 -2.65 21.01
N THR A 567 -8.37 -3.19 21.93
CA THR A 567 -8.57 -4.52 22.54
C THR A 567 -8.99 -4.31 23.98
N GLU A 568 -9.99 -5.07 24.46
CA GLU A 568 -10.40 -5.08 25.87
C GLU A 568 -10.35 -6.51 26.41
N VAL A 569 -9.76 -6.69 27.58
CA VAL A 569 -9.75 -7.94 28.34
C VAL A 569 -10.34 -7.68 29.72
N LYS A 570 -11.27 -8.53 30.14
CA LYS A 570 -11.92 -8.45 31.46
C LYS A 570 -11.25 -9.41 32.44
N LEU A 571 -10.92 -8.91 33.62
CA LEU A 571 -10.47 -9.68 34.78
C LEU A 571 -11.71 -10.14 35.57
N GLY A 572 -11.68 -11.37 36.09
CA GLY A 572 -12.80 -11.95 36.86
C GLY A 572 -13.50 -13.16 36.20
N GLY A 573 -13.00 -13.64 35.06
CA GLY A 573 -13.48 -14.88 34.43
C GLY A 573 -13.17 -16.14 35.24
N LEU A 574 -14.00 -17.18 35.10
CA LEU A 574 -13.80 -18.51 35.69
C LEU A 574 -13.53 -19.56 34.59
N PRO A 575 -12.61 -20.52 34.78
CA PRO A 575 -12.48 -21.64 33.86
C PRO A 575 -13.74 -22.52 33.94
N LEU A 576 -14.16 -23.10 32.81
CA LEU A 576 -15.42 -23.86 32.73
C LEU A 576 -15.41 -25.06 33.69
N GLU A 577 -14.24 -25.66 33.89
CA GLU A 577 -13.99 -26.80 34.76
C GLU A 577 -14.35 -26.50 36.23
N GLU A 578 -14.17 -25.26 36.70
CA GLU A 578 -14.57 -24.84 38.05
C GLU A 578 -16.10 -24.70 38.17
N LEU A 579 -16.78 -24.39 37.07
CA LEU A 579 -18.24 -24.25 37.04
C LEU A 579 -19.00 -25.58 37.01
N LEU A 580 -18.40 -26.67 36.52
CA LEU A 580 -19.10 -27.96 36.42
C LEU A 580 -19.38 -28.55 37.82
N GLY A 581 -20.61 -29.00 38.05
CA GLY A 581 -21.07 -29.54 39.34
C GLY A 581 -22.54 -29.22 39.65
N THR A 582 -23.01 -29.62 40.82
CA THR A 582 -24.38 -29.36 41.30
C THR A 582 -24.46 -28.06 42.08
N TYR A 583 -25.48 -27.27 41.74
CA TYR A 583 -25.86 -26.02 42.38
C TYR A 583 -27.19 -26.18 43.09
N SER A 584 -27.29 -25.70 44.32
CA SER A 584 -28.58 -25.44 44.96
C SER A 584 -29.02 -24.02 44.61
N ALA A 585 -30.16 -23.89 43.95
CA ALA A 585 -30.63 -22.65 43.34
C ALA A 585 -32.05 -22.28 43.74
N THR A 586 -32.22 -21.06 44.24
CA THR A 586 -33.51 -20.46 44.58
C THR A 586 -34.01 -19.62 43.41
N PHE A 587 -35.26 -19.81 43.03
CA PHE A 587 -35.93 -19.04 41.98
C PHE A 587 -37.10 -18.27 42.60
N THR A 588 -37.34 -17.04 42.13
CA THR A 588 -38.42 -16.18 42.61
C THR A 588 -39.41 -15.90 41.49
N PHE A 589 -40.69 -16.14 41.75
CA PHE A 589 -41.81 -15.90 40.83
C PHE A 589 -43.03 -15.40 41.61
N GLU A 590 -43.63 -14.28 41.19
CA GLU A 590 -44.84 -13.68 41.80
C GLU A 590 -44.86 -13.65 43.34
N ASP A 591 -43.76 -13.19 43.95
CA ASP A 591 -43.51 -13.11 45.40
C ASP A 591 -43.40 -14.47 46.16
N GLU A 592 -43.50 -15.60 45.47
CA GLU A 592 -43.14 -16.93 45.99
C GLU A 592 -41.70 -17.30 45.61
N SER A 593 -41.06 -18.20 46.36
CA SER A 593 -39.67 -18.62 46.10
C SER A 593 -39.40 -20.04 46.56
N ASP A 594 -38.99 -20.88 45.61
CA ASP A 594 -38.67 -22.29 45.80
C ASP A 594 -37.20 -22.57 45.45
N THR A 595 -36.66 -23.64 46.03
CA THR A 595 -35.25 -24.03 45.87
C THR A 595 -35.12 -25.43 45.32
N TYR A 596 -34.32 -25.57 44.27
CA TYR A 596 -34.11 -26.80 43.51
C TYR A 596 -32.62 -27.01 43.26
N ASN A 597 -32.22 -28.24 42.96
CA ASN A 597 -30.85 -28.54 42.56
C ASN A 597 -30.75 -28.69 41.05
N PHE A 598 -29.68 -28.11 40.47
CA PHE A 598 -29.34 -28.20 39.06
C PHE A 598 -27.86 -28.57 38.90
N THR A 599 -27.56 -29.55 38.05
CA THR A 599 -26.18 -29.90 37.67
C THR A 599 -25.80 -29.19 36.37
N PHE A 600 -24.73 -28.40 36.40
CA PHE A 600 -24.10 -27.84 35.20
C PHE A 600 -23.05 -28.83 34.69
N MET A 601 -23.25 -29.35 33.48
CA MET A 601 -22.47 -30.48 32.98
C MET A 601 -22.41 -30.54 31.45
N TYR A 602 -21.47 -31.34 30.93
CA TYR A 602 -21.52 -31.80 29.55
C TYR A 602 -22.49 -32.99 29.42
N TYR A 603 -23.47 -32.87 28.53
CA TYR A 603 -24.37 -33.95 28.13
C TYR A 603 -24.40 -34.04 26.59
N GLU A 604 -24.19 -35.23 26.05
CA GLU A 604 -24.14 -35.50 24.59
C GLU A 604 -23.21 -34.54 23.78
N GLY A 605 -22.16 -34.03 24.43
CA GLY A 605 -21.17 -33.12 23.83
C GLY A 605 -21.55 -31.63 23.91
N GLN A 606 -22.68 -31.29 24.52
CA GLN A 606 -23.15 -29.92 24.74
C GLN A 606 -23.14 -29.56 26.22
N LEU A 607 -22.97 -28.27 26.52
CA LEU A 607 -23.02 -27.74 27.87
C LEU A 607 -24.48 -27.46 28.27
N VAL A 608 -24.93 -28.03 29.38
CA VAL A 608 -26.34 -28.04 29.80
C VAL A 608 -26.50 -27.79 31.29
N PHE A 609 -27.66 -27.25 31.67
CA PHE A 609 -28.16 -27.27 33.04
C PHE A 609 -29.23 -28.37 33.15
N LYS A 610 -29.03 -29.32 34.05
CA LYS A 610 -29.98 -30.42 34.27
C LYS A 610 -30.62 -30.32 35.66
N PRO A 611 -31.95 -30.21 35.79
CA PRO A 611 -32.61 -30.32 37.10
C PRO A 611 -32.44 -31.73 37.68
N GLU A 612 -32.28 -31.83 38.99
CA GLU A 612 -32.29 -33.13 39.71
C GLU A 612 -33.72 -33.69 39.89
N SER A 613 -34.75 -32.88 39.64
CA SER A 613 -36.16 -33.25 39.69
C SER A 613 -36.77 -33.52 38.31
N ASP A 614 -37.49 -34.65 38.17
CA ASP A 614 -38.23 -35.02 36.96
C ASP A 614 -39.56 -34.22 36.77
N ASP A 615 -39.78 -33.14 37.52
CA ASP A 615 -41.00 -32.33 37.40
C ASP A 615 -40.90 -31.35 36.22
N PHE A 616 -41.88 -31.40 35.32
CA PHE A 616 -41.91 -30.68 34.05
C PHE A 616 -41.78 -29.15 34.24
N GLY A 617 -42.33 -28.60 35.33
CA GLY A 617 -42.20 -27.17 35.63
C GLY A 617 -40.76 -26.73 35.93
N THR A 618 -39.94 -27.60 36.52
CA THR A 618 -38.58 -27.23 36.96
C THR A 618 -37.61 -27.00 35.80
N ALA A 619 -37.85 -27.62 34.64
CA ALA A 619 -37.08 -27.39 33.42
C ALA A 619 -37.28 -26.00 32.78
N PHE A 620 -38.28 -25.22 33.22
CA PHE A 620 -38.53 -23.86 32.75
C PHE A 620 -38.04 -22.77 33.74
N LEU A 621 -37.57 -23.16 34.93
CA LEU A 621 -36.93 -22.23 35.87
C LEU A 621 -35.51 -21.84 35.40
N LEU A 622 -34.81 -22.79 34.79
CA LEU A 622 -33.52 -22.62 34.14
C LEU A 622 -33.52 -23.53 32.91
N VAL A 623 -33.40 -22.94 31.71
CA VAL A 623 -33.54 -23.67 30.43
C VAL A 623 -32.49 -24.79 30.35
N PRO A 624 -32.78 -25.99 29.80
CA PRO A 624 -31.80 -27.07 29.85
C PRO A 624 -30.52 -26.84 29.03
N GLY A 625 -30.59 -26.02 27.97
CA GLY A 625 -29.48 -25.75 27.05
C GLY A 625 -29.84 -26.11 25.60
N PRO A 626 -28.84 -26.13 24.68
CA PRO A 626 -27.41 -25.98 24.94
C PRO A 626 -26.99 -24.55 25.29
N TYR A 627 -25.94 -24.42 26.09
CA TYR A 627 -25.34 -23.13 26.47
C TYR A 627 -24.02 -22.87 25.73
N GLU A 628 -23.84 -21.64 25.29
CA GLU A 628 -22.53 -21.08 24.92
C GLU A 628 -21.91 -20.42 26.16
N TYR A 629 -20.69 -20.80 26.52
CA TYR A 629 -19.98 -20.25 27.68
C TYR A 629 -18.85 -19.31 27.26
N ASN A 630 -18.84 -18.10 27.82
CA ASN A 630 -17.76 -17.14 27.68
C ASN A 630 -16.90 -17.13 28.96
N PRO A 631 -15.68 -17.70 28.94
CA PRO A 631 -14.81 -17.73 30.10
C PRO A 631 -14.27 -16.35 30.50
N SER A 632 -14.26 -15.36 29.62
CA SER A 632 -13.75 -14.00 29.93
C SER A 632 -14.71 -13.16 30.78
N THR A 633 -16.00 -13.48 30.74
CA THR A 633 -17.07 -12.81 31.51
C THR A 633 -17.69 -13.72 32.56
N ALA A 634 -17.29 -14.99 32.62
CA ALA A 634 -17.95 -16.02 33.41
C ALA A 634 -19.48 -16.08 33.15
N THR A 635 -19.91 -16.00 31.88
CA THR A 635 -21.34 -16.03 31.50
C THR A 635 -21.66 -17.20 30.58
N ALA A 636 -22.80 -17.85 30.80
CA ALA A 636 -23.38 -18.85 29.90
C ALA A 636 -24.72 -18.34 29.34
N THR A 637 -24.91 -18.45 28.02
CA THR A 637 -26.14 -18.03 27.32
C THR A 637 -26.76 -19.16 26.52
N CYS A 638 -28.09 -19.28 26.57
CA CYS A 638 -28.88 -20.19 25.76
C CYS A 638 -30.06 -19.43 25.13
N GLU A 639 -30.29 -19.61 23.83
CA GLU A 639 -31.45 -19.07 23.11
C GLU A 639 -32.08 -20.16 22.25
N ALA A 640 -33.42 -20.25 22.26
CA ALA A 640 -34.18 -21.19 21.44
C ALA A 640 -35.56 -20.61 21.09
N ALA A 641 -35.94 -20.62 19.82
CA ALA A 641 -37.24 -20.11 19.37
C ALA A 641 -37.89 -21.02 18.32
N ASN A 642 -39.22 -21.01 18.29
CA ASN A 642 -40.07 -21.64 17.28
C ASN A 642 -41.31 -20.76 17.00
N ASP A 643 -42.26 -21.24 16.19
CA ASP A 643 -43.45 -20.46 15.79
C ASP A 643 -44.43 -20.14 16.95
N VAL A 644 -44.25 -20.73 18.14
CA VAL A 644 -45.15 -20.63 19.30
C VAL A 644 -44.45 -20.02 20.53
N TRP A 645 -43.17 -20.35 20.76
CA TRP A 645 -42.41 -19.91 21.93
C TRP A 645 -41.02 -19.38 21.58
N SER A 646 -40.56 -18.39 22.35
CA SER A 646 -39.16 -18.00 22.45
C SER A 646 -38.66 -18.20 23.88
N LEU A 647 -37.46 -18.76 24.03
CA LEU A 647 -36.77 -18.99 25.29
C LEU A 647 -35.39 -18.33 25.22
N SER A 648 -35.04 -17.56 26.24
CA SER A 648 -33.67 -17.11 26.48
C SER A 648 -33.28 -17.32 27.93
N ALA A 649 -32.04 -17.72 28.16
CA ALA A 649 -31.45 -17.87 29.48
C ALA A 649 -30.05 -17.28 29.48
N HIS A 650 -29.83 -16.31 30.36
CA HIS A 650 -28.52 -15.74 30.63
C HIS A 650 -28.13 -16.07 32.07
N VAL A 651 -26.93 -16.61 32.26
CA VAL A 651 -26.40 -17.06 33.55
C VAL A 651 -25.03 -16.43 33.74
N SER A 652 -24.82 -15.74 34.85
CA SER A 652 -23.52 -15.17 35.25
C SER A 652 -23.00 -15.88 36.49
N PHE A 653 -21.73 -16.27 36.47
CA PHE A 653 -21.05 -16.97 37.56
C PHE A 653 -20.03 -16.07 38.25
N ILE A 654 -19.87 -16.24 39.56
CA ILE A 654 -18.85 -15.57 40.39
C ILE A 654 -18.25 -16.58 41.36
N SER A 655 -17.00 -16.37 41.80
CA SER A 655 -16.40 -17.11 42.91
C SER A 655 -16.29 -16.19 44.13
N ASP A 656 -17.00 -16.51 45.21
CA ASP A 656 -16.92 -15.80 46.49
C ASP A 656 -16.36 -16.75 47.56
N GLY A 657 -15.22 -16.37 48.15
CA GLY A 657 -14.56 -17.16 49.20
C GLY A 657 -14.12 -18.56 48.76
N GLY A 658 -13.93 -18.79 47.46
CA GLY A 658 -13.64 -20.11 46.89
C GLY A 658 -14.89 -20.99 46.67
N THR A 659 -16.10 -20.43 46.77
CA THR A 659 -17.35 -21.09 46.41
C THR A 659 -17.97 -20.41 45.19
N VAL A 660 -18.21 -21.19 44.13
CA VAL A 660 -18.87 -20.68 42.92
C VAL A 660 -20.36 -20.45 43.17
N ARG A 661 -20.88 -19.32 42.70
CA ARG A 661 -22.29 -18.96 42.70
C ARG A 661 -22.72 -18.51 41.32
N PHE A 662 -24.01 -18.57 41.02
CA PHE A 662 -24.57 -17.97 39.82
C PHE A 662 -25.77 -17.07 40.12
N SER A 663 -26.02 -16.12 39.24
CA SER A 663 -27.32 -15.47 39.04
C SER A 663 -27.80 -15.73 37.62
N SER A 664 -29.10 -15.95 37.44
CA SER A 664 -29.68 -16.16 36.11
C SER A 664 -30.96 -15.35 35.90
N ASP A 665 -31.16 -14.96 34.65
CA ASP A 665 -32.38 -14.39 34.12
C ASP A 665 -32.86 -15.26 32.95
N ASN A 666 -34.08 -15.79 33.07
CA ASN A 666 -34.66 -16.75 32.15
C ASN A 666 -35.98 -16.20 31.65
N THR A 667 -36.09 -15.91 30.35
CA THR A 667 -37.29 -15.35 29.74
C THR A 667 -37.95 -16.37 28.84
N LEU A 668 -39.24 -16.61 29.07
CA LEU A 668 -40.15 -17.35 28.20
C LEU A 668 -41.15 -16.36 27.61
N GLU A 669 -41.23 -16.30 26.28
CA GLU A 669 -42.23 -15.56 25.53
C GLU A 669 -43.16 -16.53 24.81
N ASP A 670 -44.46 -16.43 25.07
CA ASP A 670 -45.52 -17.03 24.28
C ASP A 670 -45.92 -16.08 23.15
N ILE A 671 -45.58 -16.46 21.93
CA ILE A 671 -45.68 -15.64 20.71
C ILE A 671 -47.14 -15.60 20.22
N GLU A 672 -47.94 -16.65 20.49
CA GLU A 672 -49.35 -16.69 20.11
C GLU A 672 -50.23 -15.87 21.09
N GLU A 673 -49.96 -15.92 22.39
CA GLU A 673 -50.69 -15.18 23.41
C GLU A 673 -50.11 -13.78 23.71
N GLY A 674 -48.92 -13.47 23.22
CA GLY A 674 -48.22 -12.19 23.45
C GLY A 674 -47.86 -11.96 24.92
N ARG A 675 -47.43 -13.02 25.61
CA ARG A 675 -47.10 -13.00 27.05
C ARG A 675 -45.63 -13.30 27.27
N THR A 676 -44.98 -12.48 28.09
CA THR A 676 -43.58 -12.68 28.48
C THR A 676 -43.50 -12.91 29.99
N VAL A 677 -42.75 -13.93 30.39
CA VAL A 677 -42.46 -14.27 31.80
C VAL A 677 -40.94 -14.33 31.96
N THR A 678 -40.40 -13.59 32.92
CA THR A 678 -38.97 -13.66 33.28
C THR A 678 -38.83 -14.18 34.71
N THR A 679 -38.08 -15.28 34.85
CA THR A 679 -37.77 -15.93 36.14
C THR A 679 -36.32 -15.63 36.50
N TYR A 680 -36.10 -15.15 37.73
CA TYR A 680 -34.76 -14.86 38.25
C TYR A 680 -34.31 -15.97 39.20
N GLY A 681 -33.12 -16.53 38.94
CA GLY A 681 -32.50 -17.58 39.74
C GLY A 681 -31.23 -17.11 40.44
N LYS A 682 -30.94 -17.67 41.62
CA LYS A 682 -29.63 -17.53 42.29
C LYS A 682 -29.18 -18.88 42.82
N GLY A 683 -28.02 -19.35 42.35
CA GLY A 683 -27.44 -20.64 42.70
C GLY A 683 -26.14 -20.53 43.49
N THR A 684 -25.87 -21.53 44.33
CA THR A 684 -24.57 -21.74 44.97
C THR A 684 -24.14 -23.18 44.72
N LYS A 685 -22.90 -23.38 44.27
CA LYS A 685 -22.32 -24.72 44.08
C LYS A 685 -22.18 -25.43 45.43
N ILE A 686 -22.53 -26.72 45.47
CA ILE A 686 -22.59 -27.50 46.73
C ILE A 686 -21.67 -28.73 46.74
N ASP A 687 -20.88 -28.95 45.70
CA ASP A 687 -19.97 -30.08 45.50
C ASP A 687 -18.49 -29.70 45.22
#